data_AF-A0A1G6BTP8-F1
#
_entry.id   AF-A0A1G6BTP8-F1
#
_cell.length_a   1.000
_cell.length_b   1.000
_cell.length_c   1.000
_cell.angle_alpha   90.00
_cell.angle_beta   90.00
_cell.angle_gamma   90.00
#
_symmetry.space_group_name_H-M   'P 1'
#
loop_
_entity.id
_entity.type
_entity.pdbx_description
1 polymer ?
#
loop_
_entity_poly.entity_id
_entity_poly.type
_entity_poly.pdbx_seq_one_letter_code
_entity_poly.pdbx_strand_id
1 'polypeptide(L)'
;MKKFLAFVLIAGMMTGFVPVSVAANTAGHMQTQDGTEITIVNSVEERMAIEDIQADLTDAKKTCHVNLESGKVYDSEGTETSLHEELGISKEKEEDFFDGTKSENKKELKAYLEDQGIYTTSQEGDVLTIGYPYQLKRVIVDADALESGDQLISTYNAKAVIYDSTMNHYILSYDTEKETKNAYDNLAQEYGTTYVCPDILVSAYETATSASTSSTTTDWGVTTMGLDEATQDAESGSQEVVVAVLDTGIYEDHELFEGRILSDLSYSYITQSSSQGPFRPWESSYGTTTDTSDVDDDNGHGTHVAGIIAQGTSSNVKLMIVKVMDANGSGSLEDIASAVTYATQNGADIINISAGAEGVYSSYASSCGLESALASAKSQGVFTAVASGNESEDIEDAYCYPAYSSYVYTVGSVNSSLTVSSYSNYGSSLDFVTPGENITSASTTGTSAYVTYSGTSMATPYLSAAAAMEKTLYGALDESYDQDDIYAALKSISTDLGDSGYDVYYGYGMPSFLNTASQETSKGVSSSSWTTKTITITASNGAKLKYKITKNTKTATLKSVVTQKSKITVPATISYDGVTYKVTAIGAKAFSGKKKIKTVVIGKNVTTIGKKAFYNATNLKTIKIKSKNLTSVKTGAFKKIKEAATIYLPSSKYKKYKTMIKKTTSSTKIKYKKR
;
A
#
# COMPACT_ATOMS: atom_id res chain seq x y z
N MET A 1 -22.16 -40.57 -31.89
CA MET A 1 -21.14 -41.00 -30.91
C MET A 1 -21.30 -40.05 -29.71
N LYS A 2 -22.13 -40.37 -28.69
CA LYS A 2 -21.84 -41.23 -27.51
C LYS A 2 -20.52 -40.80 -26.85
N LYS A 3 -20.38 -40.34 -25.60
CA LYS A 3 -21.17 -40.12 -24.36
C LYS A 3 -20.42 -38.95 -23.61
N PHE A 4 -20.92 -38.15 -22.68
CA PHE A 4 -21.52 -38.49 -21.39
C PHE A 4 -22.14 -37.20 -20.78
N LEU A 5 -23.32 -37.36 -20.16
CA LEU A 5 -24.12 -36.39 -19.41
C LEU A 5 -24.57 -37.12 -18.13
N ALA A 6 -24.82 -36.37 -17.04
CA ALA A 6 -25.41 -36.69 -15.71
C ALA A 6 -24.39 -36.49 -14.56
N PHE A 7 -24.67 -35.81 -13.44
CA PHE A 7 -25.90 -35.61 -12.64
C PHE A 7 -25.98 -34.12 -12.16
N VAL A 8 -27.06 -33.35 -12.29
CA VAL A 8 -28.45 -33.35 -11.72
C VAL A 8 -28.58 -32.54 -10.42
N LEU A 9 -29.36 -31.46 -10.55
CA LEU A 9 -29.95 -30.60 -9.53
C LEU A 9 -31.33 -31.17 -9.09
N ILE A 10 -31.67 -30.97 -7.81
CA ILE A 10 -32.99 -31.04 -7.16
C ILE A 10 -33.46 -32.40 -6.60
N ALA A 11 -33.42 -32.52 -5.27
CA ALA A 11 -34.54 -32.98 -4.44
C ALA A 11 -34.39 -32.40 -3.02
N GLY A 12 -35.33 -31.55 -2.59
CA GLY A 12 -35.50 -31.17 -1.19
C GLY A 12 -36.43 -32.13 -0.48
N MET A 13 -36.16 -32.41 0.81
CA MET A 13 -37.09 -32.38 1.96
C MET A 13 -36.60 -33.29 3.11
N MET A 14 -36.35 -32.64 4.24
CA MET A 14 -36.60 -33.05 5.63
C MET A 14 -35.89 -34.29 6.22
N THR A 15 -34.89 -34.03 7.06
CA THR A 15 -34.84 -34.25 8.53
C THR A 15 -33.53 -33.64 9.03
N GLY A 16 -33.39 -32.68 9.94
CA GLY A 16 -34.28 -32.01 10.87
C GLY A 16 -33.37 -31.39 11.92
N PHE A 17 -32.88 -30.18 11.68
CA PHE A 17 -32.37 -29.30 12.73
C PHE A 17 -32.77 -27.88 12.34
N VAL A 18 -33.56 -27.26 13.20
CA VAL A 18 -34.08 -25.91 13.05
C VAL A 18 -32.96 -24.97 13.44
N PRO A 19 -32.39 -24.13 12.55
CA PRO A 19 -31.70 -22.96 13.02
C PRO A 19 -32.80 -22.07 13.62
N VAL A 20 -32.70 -21.83 14.93
CA VAL A 20 -33.62 -20.94 15.64
C VAL A 20 -33.68 -19.64 14.84
N SER A 21 -34.90 -19.27 14.45
CA SER A 21 -35.19 -18.08 13.68
C SER A 21 -34.81 -16.84 14.48
N VAL A 22 -33.62 -16.29 14.22
CA VAL A 22 -33.36 -14.88 14.49
C VAL A 22 -34.07 -14.14 13.35
N ALA A 23 -35.26 -13.61 13.64
CA ALA A 23 -35.93 -12.72 12.73
C ALA A 23 -35.07 -11.46 12.59
N ALA A 24 -34.37 -11.33 11.46
CA ALA A 24 -33.73 -10.08 11.06
C ALA A 24 -34.82 -9.01 10.93
N ASN A 25 -35.10 -8.31 12.03
CA ASN A 25 -36.02 -7.19 12.07
C ASN A 25 -35.24 -5.95 11.64
N THR A 26 -35.31 -5.61 10.36
CA THR A 26 -35.18 -4.25 9.80
C THR A 26 -34.28 -3.23 10.55
N ALA A 27 -33.06 -3.63 10.91
CA ALA A 27 -31.84 -2.87 11.21
C ALA A 27 -30.82 -3.91 11.75
N GLY A 28 -29.52 -3.74 11.48
CA GLY A 28 -28.48 -4.76 11.68
C GLY A 28 -28.19 -5.18 13.13
N HIS A 29 -29.09 -5.91 13.79
CA HIS A 29 -28.88 -6.48 15.13
C HIS A 29 -29.32 -7.96 15.21
N MET A 30 -28.56 -8.77 15.96
CA MET A 30 -28.91 -10.12 16.40
C MET A 30 -29.08 -10.14 17.91
N GLN A 31 -29.85 -11.08 18.45
CA GLN A 31 -29.90 -11.31 19.90
C GLN A 31 -29.46 -12.74 20.22
N THR A 32 -28.61 -12.86 21.23
CA THR A 32 -28.17 -14.14 21.80
C THR A 32 -29.27 -14.76 22.68
N GLN A 33 -29.12 -16.04 23.04
CA GLN A 33 -30.06 -16.75 23.92
C GLN A 33 -30.16 -16.14 25.34
N ASP A 34 -29.11 -15.46 25.81
CA ASP A 34 -29.09 -14.76 27.10
C ASP A 34 -29.66 -13.33 27.03
N GLY A 35 -30.08 -12.89 25.83
CA GLY A 35 -30.70 -11.58 25.60
C GLY A 35 -29.73 -10.46 25.27
N THR A 36 -28.44 -10.75 25.11
CA THR A 36 -27.45 -9.77 24.64
C THR A 36 -27.71 -9.38 23.19
N GLU A 37 -27.65 -8.08 22.90
CA GLU A 37 -27.77 -7.54 21.54
C GLU A 37 -26.39 -7.50 20.88
N ILE A 38 -26.29 -8.11 19.71
CA ILE A 38 -25.11 -8.08 18.83
C ILE A 38 -25.43 -7.12 17.70
N THR A 39 -24.62 -6.09 17.53
CA THR A 39 -24.72 -5.19 16.38
C THR A 39 -23.92 -5.76 15.22
N ILE A 40 -24.52 -5.82 14.03
CA ILE A 40 -23.84 -6.24 12.80
C ILE A 40 -23.39 -4.98 12.06
N VAL A 41 -22.10 -4.91 11.73
CA VAL A 41 -21.54 -3.85 10.90
C VAL A 41 -20.99 -4.40 9.60
N ASN A 42 -21.17 -3.64 8.52
CA ASN A 42 -20.83 -4.01 7.14
C ASN A 42 -20.00 -2.93 6.45
N SER A 43 -19.68 -1.82 7.14
CA SER A 43 -18.85 -0.74 6.64
C SER A 43 -18.13 -0.02 7.77
N VAL A 44 -17.13 0.80 7.41
CA VAL A 44 -16.38 1.66 8.33
C VAL A 44 -17.31 2.63 9.05
N GLU A 45 -18.25 3.23 8.32
CA GLU A 45 -19.20 4.18 8.88
C GLU A 45 -20.12 3.54 9.93
N GLU A 46 -20.61 2.32 9.66
CA GLU A 46 -21.42 1.55 10.61
C GLU A 46 -20.61 1.19 11.86
N ARG A 47 -19.34 0.80 11.70
CA ARG A 47 -18.43 0.46 12.81
C ARG A 47 -18.17 1.66 13.71
N MET A 48 -17.86 2.81 13.13
CA MET A 48 -17.47 4.00 13.91
C MET A 48 -18.62 4.74 14.55
N ALA A 49 -19.85 4.59 14.03
CA ALA A 49 -21.03 5.14 14.67
C ALA A 49 -21.31 4.52 16.06
N ILE A 50 -20.61 3.43 16.41
CA ILE A 50 -20.77 2.72 17.68
C ILE A 50 -19.65 3.15 18.63
N GLU A 51 -19.95 4.14 19.47
CA GLU A 51 -19.00 4.68 20.45
C GLU A 51 -18.52 3.62 21.46
N ASP A 52 -19.36 2.65 21.80
CA ASP A 52 -19.10 1.65 22.85
C ASP A 52 -17.99 0.63 22.51
N ILE A 53 -17.47 0.63 21.28
CA ILE A 53 -16.40 -0.27 20.82
C ILE A 53 -15.14 0.45 20.32
N GLN A 54 -15.12 1.78 20.45
CA GLN A 54 -13.92 2.55 20.19
C GLN A 54 -12.84 2.12 21.19
N ALA A 55 -11.61 1.94 20.72
CA ALA A 55 -10.50 1.62 21.60
C ALA A 55 -10.33 2.75 22.63
N ASP A 56 -10.18 2.40 23.91
CA ASP A 56 -9.83 3.37 24.94
C ASP A 56 -8.32 3.60 24.90
N LEU A 57 -7.93 4.65 24.17
CA LEU A 57 -6.54 5.06 23.99
C LEU A 57 -6.08 6.05 25.08
N THR A 58 -6.98 6.43 25.99
CA THR A 58 -6.68 7.37 27.07
C THR A 58 -5.65 6.76 28.02
N ASP A 59 -4.50 7.42 28.17
CA ASP A 59 -3.40 6.97 29.03
C ASP A 59 -2.86 5.56 28.69
N ALA A 60 -3.08 5.08 27.46
CA ALA A 60 -2.60 3.77 27.02
C ALA A 60 -1.06 3.73 26.95
N LYS A 61 -0.48 2.60 27.37
CA LYS A 61 0.95 2.39 27.61
C LYS A 61 1.46 1.26 26.74
N LYS A 62 2.69 1.39 26.22
CA LYS A 62 3.32 0.34 25.41
C LYS A 62 3.87 -0.77 26.30
N THR A 63 5.15 -0.70 26.62
CA THR A 63 5.86 -1.60 27.53
C THR A 63 6.64 -0.76 28.54
N CYS A 64 6.90 -1.35 29.70
CA CYS A 64 7.70 -0.74 30.76
C CYS A 64 8.84 -1.70 31.12
N HIS A 65 10.06 -1.17 31.26
CA HIS A 65 11.26 -1.92 31.59
C HIS A 65 11.76 -1.56 32.99
N VAL A 66 11.85 -2.56 33.86
CA VAL A 66 12.34 -2.40 35.23
C VAL A 66 13.70 -3.06 35.36
N ASN A 67 14.73 -2.28 35.63
CA ASN A 67 16.03 -2.81 36.01
C ASN A 67 15.97 -3.25 37.49
N LEU A 68 15.85 -4.54 37.71
CA LEU A 68 15.67 -5.17 39.02
C LEU A 68 16.87 -5.03 39.96
N GLU A 69 18.06 -4.66 39.47
CA GLU A 69 19.24 -4.41 40.31
C GLU A 69 19.29 -2.98 40.83
N SER A 70 19.04 -2.01 39.93
CA SER A 70 19.10 -0.58 40.26
C SER A 70 17.78 -0.01 40.75
N GLY A 71 16.66 -0.70 40.53
CA GLY A 71 15.30 -0.20 40.79
C GLY A 71 14.83 0.86 39.81
N LYS A 72 15.61 1.16 38.75
CA LYS A 72 15.22 2.13 37.74
C LYS A 72 14.16 1.57 36.81
N VAL A 73 13.20 2.42 36.49
CA VAL A 73 12.09 2.12 35.59
C VAL A 73 12.25 3.00 34.35
N TYR A 74 12.07 2.40 33.19
CA TYR A 74 12.09 3.08 31.91
C TYR A 74 10.82 2.74 31.14
N ASP A 75 10.23 3.72 30.47
CA ASP A 75 9.18 3.45 29.50
C ASP A 75 9.76 2.77 28.24
N SER A 76 8.90 2.45 27.28
CA SER A 76 9.28 1.85 26.00
C SER A 76 10.22 2.71 25.15
N GLU A 77 10.32 4.01 25.44
CA GLU A 77 11.17 4.95 24.70
C GLU A 77 12.54 5.13 25.38
N GLY A 78 12.77 4.44 26.49
CA GLY A 78 13.99 4.52 27.28
C GLY A 78 14.07 5.76 28.18
N THR A 79 12.96 6.48 28.38
CA THR A 79 12.87 7.60 29.31
C THR A 79 12.67 7.08 30.73
N GLU A 80 13.46 7.58 31.69
CA GLU A 80 13.33 7.18 33.09
C GLU A 80 11.98 7.66 33.66
N THR A 81 11.21 6.71 34.20
CA THR A 81 9.87 6.89 34.79
C THR A 81 9.80 6.17 36.15
N SER A 82 8.62 5.75 36.60
CA SER A 82 8.37 5.13 37.89
C SER A 82 7.22 4.12 37.86
N LEU A 83 7.22 3.14 38.76
CA LEU A 83 6.13 2.15 38.81
C LEU A 83 4.80 2.77 39.24
N HIS A 84 4.79 3.83 40.05
CA HIS A 84 3.53 4.50 40.40
C HIS A 84 2.88 5.19 39.19
N GLU A 85 3.68 5.76 38.28
CA GLU A 85 3.18 6.32 37.02
C GLU A 85 2.77 5.20 36.06
N GLU A 86 3.57 4.14 35.94
CA GLU A 86 3.36 3.04 34.99
C GLU A 86 2.25 2.06 35.39
N LEU A 87 2.08 1.77 36.68
CA LEU A 87 1.12 0.78 37.19
C LEU A 87 -0.03 1.41 38.00
N GLY A 88 -0.02 2.72 38.23
CA GLY A 88 -1.02 3.39 39.06
C GLY A 88 -0.96 2.98 40.54
N ILE A 89 0.15 2.40 41.01
CA ILE A 89 0.34 2.01 42.41
C ILE A 89 0.71 3.22 43.27
N SER A 90 0.64 3.10 44.60
CA SER A 90 1.10 4.17 45.48
C SER A 90 2.62 4.24 45.53
N LYS A 91 3.19 5.43 45.80
CA LYS A 91 4.64 5.62 45.96
C LYS A 91 5.22 4.74 47.08
N GLU A 92 4.48 4.57 48.17
CA GLU A 92 4.89 3.69 49.26
C GLU A 92 4.97 2.23 48.80
N LYS A 93 4.05 1.81 47.93
CA LYS A 93 4.04 0.45 47.37
C LYS A 93 5.21 0.22 46.41
N GLU A 94 5.59 1.23 45.64
CA GLU A 94 6.79 1.21 44.80
C GLU A 94 8.07 1.14 45.65
N GLU A 95 8.19 1.98 46.69
CA GLU A 95 9.32 1.96 47.62
C GLU A 95 9.48 0.58 48.29
N ASP A 96 8.37 -0.07 48.65
CA ASP A 96 8.36 -1.43 49.20
C ASP A 96 9.02 -2.46 48.26
N PHE A 97 8.85 -2.32 46.93
CA PHE A 97 9.45 -3.23 45.94
C PHE A 97 10.97 -3.05 45.79
N PHE A 98 11.51 -1.88 46.14
CA PHE A 98 12.94 -1.57 45.94
C PHE A 98 13.71 -1.36 47.25
N ASP A 99 13.13 -1.69 48.41
CA ASP A 99 13.78 -1.61 49.72
C ASP A 99 14.95 -2.62 49.85
N GLY A 100 16.18 -2.14 49.66
CA GLY A 100 17.42 -2.93 49.71
C GLY A 100 17.72 -3.65 51.04
N THR A 101 16.88 -3.52 52.08
CA THR A 101 16.99 -4.32 53.31
C THR A 101 16.32 -5.70 53.21
N LYS A 102 15.54 -5.96 52.16
CA LYS A 102 14.85 -7.22 51.90
C LYS A 102 15.50 -7.96 50.72
N SER A 103 16.12 -9.12 50.97
CA SER A 103 16.83 -9.89 49.94
C SER A 103 15.92 -10.58 48.89
N GLU A 104 14.60 -10.52 49.05
CA GLU A 104 13.61 -11.24 48.22
C GLU A 104 12.88 -10.37 47.19
N ASN A 105 13.16 -9.06 47.11
CA ASN A 105 12.31 -8.06 46.46
C ASN A 105 12.01 -8.27 44.96
N LYS A 106 12.92 -8.88 44.19
CA LYS A 106 12.67 -9.23 42.79
C LYS A 106 11.45 -10.16 42.63
N LYS A 107 11.20 -11.01 43.63
CA LYS A 107 10.03 -11.92 43.64
C LYS A 107 8.74 -11.19 44.03
N GLU A 108 8.81 -10.10 44.80
CA GLU A 108 7.62 -9.39 45.28
C GLU A 108 6.94 -8.60 44.17
N LEU A 109 7.70 -7.90 43.32
CA LEU A 109 7.13 -7.19 42.16
C LEU A 109 6.52 -8.17 41.15
N LYS A 110 7.25 -9.23 40.79
CA LYS A 110 6.73 -10.23 39.84
C LYS A 110 5.49 -10.94 40.39
N ALA A 111 5.51 -11.36 41.66
CA ALA A 111 4.34 -11.98 42.29
C ALA A 111 3.16 -11.00 42.39
N TYR A 112 3.42 -9.71 42.61
CA TYR A 112 2.37 -8.68 42.58
C TYR A 112 1.72 -8.57 41.19
N LEU A 113 2.52 -8.49 40.12
CA LEU A 113 2.03 -8.43 38.76
C LEU A 113 1.23 -9.70 38.38
N GLU A 114 1.73 -10.87 38.77
CA GLU A 114 1.04 -12.16 38.61
C GLU A 114 -0.29 -12.21 39.38
N ASP A 115 -0.35 -11.64 40.59
CA ASP A 115 -1.57 -11.54 41.41
C ASP A 115 -2.62 -10.58 40.81
N GLN A 116 -2.18 -9.49 40.17
CA GLN A 116 -3.08 -8.61 39.42
C GLN A 116 -3.65 -9.33 38.18
N GLY A 117 -2.86 -10.19 37.55
CA GLY A 117 -3.23 -11.00 36.40
C GLY A 117 -3.33 -10.25 35.07
N ILE A 118 -3.56 -8.94 35.07
CA ILE A 118 -3.77 -8.13 33.86
C ILE A 118 -2.48 -7.80 33.09
N TYR A 119 -1.31 -8.05 33.68
CA TYR A 119 -0.02 -7.76 33.06
C TYR A 119 0.66 -9.01 32.50
N THR A 120 1.43 -8.86 31.43
CA THR A 120 2.40 -9.86 30.98
C THR A 120 3.80 -9.47 31.45
N THR A 121 4.63 -10.46 31.78
CA THR A 121 6.03 -10.21 32.14
C THR A 121 6.99 -11.13 31.42
N SER A 122 8.09 -10.57 30.92
CA SER A 122 9.27 -11.29 30.45
C SER A 122 10.50 -10.77 31.18
N GLN A 123 11.51 -11.61 31.37
CA GLN A 123 12.73 -11.21 32.09
C GLN A 123 13.97 -11.67 31.32
N GLU A 124 14.85 -10.73 31.01
CA GLU A 124 16.17 -10.99 30.46
C GLU A 124 17.24 -10.41 31.39
N GLY A 125 18.06 -11.30 31.98
CA GLY A 125 19.02 -10.91 33.00
C GLY A 125 18.34 -10.20 34.18
N ASP A 126 18.70 -8.93 34.38
CA ASP A 126 18.15 -8.06 35.42
C ASP A 126 17.06 -7.10 34.94
N VAL A 127 16.64 -7.19 33.67
CA VAL A 127 15.54 -6.36 33.13
C VAL A 127 14.25 -7.18 33.12
N LEU A 128 13.22 -6.66 33.79
CA LEU A 128 11.85 -7.16 33.75
C LEU A 128 11.02 -6.26 32.83
N THR A 129 10.50 -6.82 31.74
CA THR A 129 9.58 -6.12 30.84
C THR A 129 8.14 -6.40 31.25
N ILE A 130 7.32 -5.36 31.34
CA ILE A 130 5.90 -5.39 31.69
C ILE A 130 5.09 -4.97 30.46
N GLY A 131 4.08 -5.76 30.10
CA GLY A 131 3.14 -5.46 29.01
C GLY A 131 1.70 -5.35 29.49
N TYR A 132 0.89 -4.61 28.72
CA TYR A 132 -0.47 -4.18 29.08
C TYR A 132 -1.51 -4.68 28.05
N PRO A 133 -1.67 -6.00 27.85
CA PRO A 133 -2.45 -6.52 26.73
C PRO A 133 -3.96 -6.22 26.81
N TYR A 134 -4.52 -5.94 27.99
CA TYR A 134 -5.97 -5.76 28.17
C TYR A 134 -6.42 -4.30 28.32
N GLN A 135 -5.51 -3.34 28.20
CA GLN A 135 -5.76 -1.91 28.47
C GLN A 135 -6.81 -1.28 27.54
N LEU A 136 -6.90 -1.75 26.29
CA LEU A 136 -7.88 -1.25 25.32
C LEU A 136 -9.29 -1.75 25.60
N LYS A 137 -9.45 -2.67 26.55
CA LYS A 137 -10.71 -3.25 27.01
C LYS A 137 -11.54 -3.89 25.90
N ARG A 138 -10.86 -4.46 24.88
CA ARG A 138 -11.50 -5.20 23.78
C ARG A 138 -10.92 -6.60 23.66
N VAL A 139 -11.79 -7.55 23.32
CA VAL A 139 -11.43 -8.92 22.93
C VAL A 139 -12.00 -9.19 21.56
N ILE A 140 -11.16 -9.71 20.67
CA ILE A 140 -11.52 -10.08 19.31
C ILE A 140 -11.68 -11.60 19.24
N VAL A 141 -12.76 -12.06 18.63
CA VAL A 141 -13.07 -13.48 18.44
C VAL A 141 -13.33 -13.75 16.97
N ASP A 142 -12.49 -14.57 16.35
CA ASP A 142 -12.69 -15.04 14.98
C ASP A 142 -14.02 -15.82 14.88
N ALA A 143 -14.87 -15.44 13.94
CA ALA A 143 -16.19 -16.06 13.78
C ALA A 143 -16.10 -17.51 13.29
N ASP A 144 -15.00 -17.92 12.67
CA ASP A 144 -14.81 -19.30 12.20
C ASP A 144 -14.66 -20.30 13.36
N ALA A 145 -14.33 -19.83 14.57
CA ALA A 145 -14.36 -20.68 15.77
C ALA A 145 -15.77 -21.17 16.14
N LEU A 146 -16.82 -20.51 15.64
CA LEU A 146 -18.21 -20.78 15.98
C LEU A 146 -18.82 -21.81 15.01
N GLU A 147 -18.20 -22.99 14.88
CA GLU A 147 -18.58 -24.04 13.89
C GLU A 147 -19.99 -24.67 14.12
N SER A 148 -20.61 -24.53 15.29
CA SER A 148 -21.82 -25.28 15.68
C SER A 148 -23.15 -24.53 15.51
N GLY A 149 -23.15 -23.26 15.09
CA GLY A 149 -24.36 -22.42 15.15
C GLY A 149 -24.76 -22.06 16.59
N ASP A 150 -23.86 -22.27 17.54
CA ASP A 150 -23.92 -21.62 18.84
C ASP A 150 -23.65 -20.13 18.61
N GLN A 151 -24.64 -19.30 18.93
CA GLN A 151 -24.42 -17.86 19.12
C GLN A 151 -23.33 -17.70 20.19
N LEU A 152 -22.61 -16.56 20.28
CA LEU A 152 -21.84 -16.28 21.51
C LEU A 152 -22.76 -16.50 22.73
N ILE A 153 -22.61 -17.62 23.46
CA ILE A 153 -23.61 -18.08 24.44
C ILE A 153 -23.45 -17.35 25.78
N SER A 154 -22.28 -16.77 26.03
CA SER A 154 -22.04 -15.88 27.16
C SER A 154 -21.10 -14.77 26.73
N THR A 155 -21.58 -13.54 26.72
CA THR A 155 -20.75 -12.36 26.41
C THR A 155 -19.81 -11.98 27.54
N TYR A 156 -19.70 -12.81 28.60
CA TYR A 156 -18.90 -12.56 29.80
C TYR A 156 -19.07 -11.14 30.37
N ASN A 157 -20.32 -10.63 30.32
CA ASN A 157 -20.70 -9.26 30.68
C ASN A 157 -20.05 -8.17 29.82
N ALA A 158 -19.81 -8.43 28.53
CA ALA A 158 -19.39 -7.39 27.60
C ALA A 158 -20.40 -6.25 27.57
N LYS A 159 -19.89 -5.02 27.55
CA LYS A 159 -20.66 -3.78 27.44
C LYS A 159 -21.34 -3.70 26.07
N ALA A 160 -20.61 -4.05 25.01
CA ALA A 160 -21.13 -4.16 23.65
C ALA A 160 -20.49 -5.35 22.93
N VAL A 161 -21.24 -5.92 21.98
CA VAL A 161 -20.76 -6.97 21.08
C VAL A 161 -21.09 -6.58 19.64
N ILE A 162 -20.07 -6.58 18.81
CA ILE A 162 -20.21 -6.30 17.37
C ILE A 162 -19.76 -7.50 16.59
N TYR A 163 -20.48 -7.80 15.52
CA TYR A 163 -20.00 -8.66 14.45
C TYR A 163 -19.60 -7.77 13.26
N ASP A 164 -18.29 -7.72 12.97
CA ASP A 164 -17.78 -7.09 11.76
C ASP A 164 -17.79 -8.12 10.64
N SER A 165 -18.75 -7.97 9.73
CA SER A 165 -18.92 -8.89 8.60
C SER A 165 -17.85 -8.72 7.52
N THR A 166 -17.12 -7.60 7.52
CA THR A 166 -16.03 -7.34 6.58
C THR A 166 -14.76 -8.08 6.99
N MET A 167 -14.54 -8.19 8.31
CA MET A 167 -13.41 -8.91 8.91
C MET A 167 -13.77 -10.36 9.29
N ASN A 168 -15.06 -10.69 9.34
CA ASN A 168 -15.59 -11.97 9.83
C ASN A 168 -15.16 -12.29 11.28
N HIS A 169 -15.28 -11.32 12.18
CA HIS A 169 -14.97 -11.51 13.60
C HIS A 169 -15.95 -10.77 14.51
N TYR A 170 -15.88 -11.05 15.80
CA TYR A 170 -16.60 -10.33 16.83
C TYR A 170 -15.66 -9.43 17.63
N ILE A 171 -16.12 -8.23 17.96
CA ILE A 171 -15.44 -7.28 18.85
C ILE A 171 -16.30 -7.17 20.11
N LEU A 172 -15.73 -7.54 21.25
CA LEU A 172 -16.37 -7.44 22.56
C LEU A 172 -15.66 -6.36 23.37
N SER A 173 -16.41 -5.37 23.89
CA SER A 173 -15.85 -4.32 24.75
C SER A 173 -16.27 -4.47 26.21
N TYR A 174 -15.45 -3.96 27.13
CA TYR A 174 -15.63 -4.09 28.58
C TYR A 174 -15.34 -2.77 29.30
N ASP A 175 -15.83 -2.63 30.54
CA ASP A 175 -15.58 -1.42 31.34
C ASP A 175 -14.19 -1.44 32.00
N THR A 176 -13.62 -2.63 32.25
CA THR A 176 -12.34 -2.79 32.97
C THR A 176 -11.39 -3.81 32.33
N GLU A 177 -10.09 -3.62 32.53
CA GLU A 177 -9.04 -4.56 32.09
C GLU A 177 -9.22 -5.95 32.72
N LYS A 178 -9.70 -6.00 33.97
CA LYS A 178 -9.94 -7.26 34.68
C LYS A 178 -11.10 -8.05 34.06
N GLU A 179 -12.17 -7.39 33.67
CA GLU A 179 -13.27 -8.03 32.94
C GLU A 179 -12.81 -8.51 31.57
N THR A 180 -12.06 -7.66 30.86
CA THR A 180 -11.46 -7.99 29.55
C THR A 180 -10.59 -9.23 29.63
N LYS A 181 -9.69 -9.30 30.62
CA LYS A 181 -8.86 -10.48 30.86
C LYS A 181 -9.70 -11.72 31.15
N ASN A 182 -10.65 -11.62 32.08
CA ASN A 182 -11.47 -12.78 32.45
C ASN A 182 -12.24 -13.31 31.24
N ALA A 183 -12.77 -12.42 30.40
CA ALA A 183 -13.42 -12.80 29.17
C ALA A 183 -12.45 -13.48 28.20
N TYR A 184 -11.26 -12.89 27.98
CA TYR A 184 -10.22 -13.50 27.16
C TYR A 184 -9.85 -14.90 27.66
N ASP A 185 -9.56 -15.08 28.95
CA ASP A 185 -9.19 -16.39 29.52
C ASP A 185 -10.26 -17.44 29.26
N ASN A 186 -11.54 -17.10 29.46
CA ASN A 186 -12.64 -18.04 29.28
C ASN A 186 -12.88 -18.35 27.80
N LEU A 187 -12.89 -17.33 26.94
CA LEU A 187 -13.04 -17.48 25.49
C LEU A 187 -11.88 -18.28 24.91
N ALA A 188 -10.64 -18.00 25.31
CA ALA A 188 -9.46 -18.75 24.90
C ALA A 188 -9.47 -20.19 25.43
N GLN A 189 -10.02 -20.44 26.62
CA GLN A 189 -10.22 -21.80 27.14
C GLN A 189 -11.28 -22.58 26.33
N GLU A 190 -12.33 -21.89 25.88
CA GLU A 190 -13.47 -22.48 25.17
C GLU A 190 -13.15 -22.73 23.69
N TYR A 191 -12.61 -21.73 22.99
CA TYR A 191 -12.40 -21.72 21.54
C TYR A 191 -10.92 -21.92 21.14
N GLY A 192 -9.98 -21.69 22.05
CA GLY A 192 -8.55 -21.75 21.79
C GLY A 192 -7.92 -20.38 21.49
N THR A 193 -6.67 -20.20 21.88
CA THR A 193 -5.88 -18.95 21.70
C THR A 193 -5.52 -18.63 20.23
N THR A 194 -5.95 -19.45 19.29
CA THR A 194 -5.78 -19.23 17.83
C THR A 194 -6.94 -18.44 17.22
N TYR A 195 -8.06 -18.34 17.94
CA TYR A 195 -9.26 -17.65 17.47
C TYR A 195 -9.68 -16.50 18.37
N VAL A 196 -8.95 -16.25 19.46
CA VAL A 196 -9.28 -15.25 20.46
C VAL A 196 -8.01 -14.47 20.77
N CYS A 197 -8.08 -13.14 20.72
CA CYS A 197 -7.00 -12.28 21.19
C CYS A 197 -7.55 -11.08 21.97
N PRO A 198 -6.78 -10.53 22.92
CA PRO A 198 -7.00 -9.16 23.33
C PRO A 198 -6.60 -8.21 22.19
N ASP A 199 -7.24 -7.06 22.14
CA ASP A 199 -6.82 -5.99 21.22
C ASP A 199 -5.59 -5.26 21.76
N ILE A 200 -4.60 -5.04 20.90
CA ILE A 200 -3.27 -4.58 21.28
C ILE A 200 -3.03 -3.14 20.83
N LEU A 201 -2.45 -2.34 21.71
CA LEU A 201 -2.00 -0.98 21.41
C LEU A 201 -0.91 -1.02 20.34
N VAL A 202 -1.05 -0.18 19.33
CA VAL A 202 -0.05 0.10 18.29
C VAL A 202 0.28 1.58 18.33
N SER A 203 1.52 1.94 18.01
CA SER A 203 1.94 3.34 18.00
C SER A 203 2.76 3.72 16.79
N ALA A 204 2.63 4.99 16.38
CA ALA A 204 3.64 5.65 15.56
C ALA A 204 4.94 5.77 16.35
N TYR A 205 6.07 5.51 15.70
CA TYR A 205 7.39 5.62 16.32
C TYR A 205 8.13 6.85 15.78
N GLU A 206 8.37 7.88 16.59
CA GLU A 206 9.17 9.03 16.16
C GLU A 206 10.00 9.66 17.28
N THR A 207 11.13 10.27 16.91
CA THR A 207 11.80 11.28 17.72
C THR A 207 11.86 12.58 16.93
N ALA A 208 11.14 13.60 17.41
CA ALA A 208 11.18 14.92 16.79
C ALA A 208 12.52 15.60 17.11
N THR A 209 13.41 15.76 16.11
CA THR A 209 14.75 16.32 16.34
C THR A 209 14.77 17.84 16.27
N SER A 210 13.87 18.51 15.53
CA SER A 210 13.54 19.94 15.69
C SER A 210 12.54 20.43 14.63
N ALA A 211 11.62 21.33 15.03
CA ALA A 211 10.85 22.17 14.12
C ALA A 211 11.74 23.28 13.55
N SER A 212 12.48 22.96 12.50
CA SER A 212 13.23 23.95 11.70
C SER A 212 12.42 24.26 10.45
N THR A 213 11.97 25.52 10.31
CA THR A 213 11.42 26.02 9.04
C THR A 213 12.52 26.00 7.97
N SER A 214 12.60 24.93 7.19
CA SER A 214 13.48 24.86 6.03
C SER A 214 12.81 25.49 4.81
N SER A 215 13.62 26.12 3.95
CA SER A 215 13.19 26.59 2.63
C SER A 215 13.42 25.55 1.53
N THR A 216 13.94 24.36 1.88
CA THR A 216 14.14 23.25 0.95
C THR A 216 12.87 22.40 0.89
N THR A 217 12.20 22.43 -0.26
CA THR A 217 10.97 21.65 -0.54
C THR A 217 11.21 20.18 -0.84
N THR A 218 12.48 19.74 -0.86
CA THR A 218 12.87 18.38 -1.24
C THR A 218 13.93 17.86 -0.28
N ASP A 219 13.58 16.80 0.44
CA ASP A 219 14.47 16.11 1.35
C ASP A 219 15.60 15.36 0.62
N TRP A 220 16.71 15.11 1.32
CA TRP A 220 17.88 14.42 0.76
C TRP A 220 17.55 13.01 0.29
N GLY A 221 16.62 12.32 0.96
CA GLY A 221 16.25 10.95 0.62
C GLY A 221 15.65 10.83 -0.78
N VAL A 222 14.86 11.82 -1.21
CA VAL A 222 14.27 11.88 -2.55
C VAL A 222 15.35 11.82 -3.64
N THR A 223 16.41 12.63 -3.48
CA THR A 223 17.51 12.70 -4.44
C THR A 223 18.37 11.44 -4.40
N THR A 224 18.70 10.96 -3.19
CA THR A 224 19.57 9.79 -3.00
C THR A 224 18.96 8.51 -3.58
N MET A 225 17.63 8.36 -3.51
CA MET A 225 16.91 7.25 -4.14
C MET A 225 16.57 7.50 -5.61
N GLY A 226 16.87 8.68 -6.19
CA GLY A 226 16.54 9.03 -7.57
C GLY A 226 15.04 9.14 -7.85
N LEU A 227 14.23 9.43 -6.83
CA LEU A 227 12.78 9.54 -6.94
C LEU A 227 12.35 10.79 -7.73
N ASP A 228 13.16 11.84 -7.69
CA ASP A 228 13.01 13.05 -8.50
C ASP A 228 13.21 12.77 -10.01
N GLU A 229 14.17 11.93 -10.38
CA GLU A 229 14.34 11.46 -11.76
C GLU A 229 13.17 10.59 -12.22
N ALA A 230 12.75 9.63 -11.38
CA ALA A 230 11.61 8.77 -11.68
C ALA A 230 10.31 9.58 -11.85
N THR A 231 10.12 10.61 -11.03
CA THR A 231 8.96 11.50 -11.07
C THR A 231 8.88 12.25 -12.41
N GLN A 232 10.00 12.79 -12.90
CA GLN A 232 10.06 13.47 -14.19
C GLN A 232 9.66 12.57 -15.36
N ASP A 233 10.01 11.27 -15.31
CA ASP A 233 9.64 10.31 -16.34
C ASP A 233 8.13 10.01 -16.35
N ALA A 234 7.50 9.96 -15.16
CA ALA A 234 6.09 9.64 -14.99
C ALA A 234 5.10 10.72 -15.46
N GLU A 235 5.46 12.00 -15.35
CA GLU A 235 4.61 13.14 -15.75
C GLU A 235 4.29 13.19 -17.26
N SER A 236 4.92 12.33 -18.06
CA SER A 236 4.77 12.27 -19.52
C SER A 236 3.60 11.41 -20.04
N GLY A 237 2.75 10.87 -19.16
CA GLY A 237 1.49 10.17 -19.48
C GLY A 237 1.33 8.78 -18.85
N SER A 238 1.72 8.63 -17.59
CA SER A 238 1.65 7.40 -16.79
C SER A 238 0.27 7.12 -16.18
N GLN A 239 0.11 5.93 -15.59
CA GLN A 239 -1.12 5.54 -14.89
C GLN A 239 -1.23 6.22 -13.53
N GLU A 240 -2.46 6.37 -13.06
CA GLU A 240 -2.75 6.73 -11.68
C GLU A 240 -2.45 5.53 -10.76
N VAL A 241 -1.92 5.80 -9.57
CA VAL A 241 -1.60 4.80 -8.54
C VAL A 241 -2.10 5.31 -7.19
N VAL A 242 -2.76 4.46 -6.41
CA VAL A 242 -3.30 4.82 -5.09
C VAL A 242 -2.41 4.31 -3.97
N VAL A 243 -1.93 5.22 -3.11
CA VAL A 243 -1.21 4.87 -1.88
C VAL A 243 -2.13 5.15 -0.70
N ALA A 244 -2.47 4.11 0.05
CA ALA A 244 -3.14 4.26 1.34
C ALA A 244 -2.13 4.55 2.44
N VAL A 245 -2.40 5.59 3.23
CA VAL A 245 -1.57 6.01 4.38
C VAL A 245 -2.40 5.74 5.63
N LEU A 246 -2.05 4.67 6.35
CA LEU A 246 -2.71 4.25 7.59
C LEU A 246 -1.94 4.89 8.74
N ASP A 247 -2.41 6.04 9.22
CA ASP A 247 -1.62 6.90 10.11
C ASP A 247 -2.49 7.80 11.02
N THR A 248 -1.96 8.91 11.55
CA THR A 248 -2.67 9.87 12.42
C THR A 248 -3.59 10.84 11.68
N GLY A 249 -3.71 10.73 10.36
CA GLY A 249 -4.51 11.63 9.53
C GLY A 249 -3.68 12.47 8.56
N ILE A 250 -4.26 13.55 8.04
CA ILE A 250 -3.59 14.50 7.17
C ILE A 250 -4.03 15.95 7.43
N TYR A 251 -3.08 16.89 7.37
CA TYR A 251 -3.39 18.30 7.18
C TYR A 251 -3.56 18.59 5.68
N GLU A 252 -4.80 18.48 5.19
CA GLU A 252 -5.12 18.53 3.76
C GLU A 252 -4.79 19.85 3.06
N ASP A 253 -4.75 20.95 3.81
CA ASP A 253 -4.49 22.31 3.29
C ASP A 253 -2.99 22.54 2.95
N HIS A 254 -2.10 21.57 3.24
CA HIS A 254 -0.71 21.68 2.85
C HIS A 254 -0.53 21.59 1.32
N GLU A 255 0.24 22.51 0.74
CA GLU A 255 0.39 22.67 -0.72
C GLU A 255 0.91 21.41 -1.44
N LEU A 256 1.70 20.58 -0.74
CA LEU A 256 2.17 19.29 -1.26
C LEU A 256 1.04 18.31 -1.63
N PHE A 257 -0.14 18.45 -1.03
CA PHE A 257 -1.26 17.53 -1.21
C PHE A 257 -2.30 18.01 -2.23
N GLU A 258 -2.12 19.20 -2.81
CA GLU A 258 -3.08 19.79 -3.75
C GLU A 258 -3.42 18.82 -4.89
N GLY A 259 -4.70 18.41 -4.95
CA GLY A 259 -5.22 17.52 -5.99
C GLY A 259 -4.74 16.07 -5.91
N ARG A 260 -4.16 15.63 -4.78
CA ARG A 260 -3.67 14.26 -4.56
C ARG A 260 -4.56 13.43 -3.64
N ILE A 261 -5.30 14.04 -2.73
CA ILE A 261 -6.13 13.32 -1.74
C ILE A 261 -7.41 12.80 -2.41
N LEU A 262 -7.75 11.54 -2.13
CA LEU A 262 -9.02 10.91 -2.52
C LEU A 262 -10.03 11.04 -1.38
N SER A 263 -10.61 12.22 -1.21
CA SER A 263 -11.54 12.54 -0.11
C SER A 263 -12.67 11.51 0.05
N ASP A 264 -13.24 11.02 -1.06
CA ASP A 264 -14.36 10.07 -1.06
C ASP A 264 -13.95 8.66 -0.59
N LEU A 265 -12.66 8.39 -0.43
CA LEU A 265 -12.10 7.12 0.03
C LEU A 265 -11.28 7.28 1.32
N SER A 266 -11.15 8.50 1.85
CA SER A 266 -10.42 8.78 3.07
C SER A 266 -11.36 8.74 4.27
N TYR A 267 -11.02 7.94 5.27
CA TYR A 267 -11.84 7.74 6.47
C TYR A 267 -10.97 7.68 7.72
N SER A 268 -11.51 8.13 8.83
CA SER A 268 -10.94 7.85 10.15
C SER A 268 -11.46 6.52 10.68
N TYR A 269 -10.80 5.95 11.67
CA TYR A 269 -11.29 4.93 12.61
C TYR A 269 -11.27 5.48 14.04
N ILE A 270 -10.74 6.70 14.23
CA ILE A 270 -10.62 7.42 15.48
C ILE A 270 -11.64 8.56 15.51
N THR A 271 -12.62 8.48 16.41
CA THR A 271 -13.68 9.50 16.60
C THR A 271 -13.40 10.47 17.76
N GLN A 272 -12.43 10.13 18.61
CA GLN A 272 -11.99 10.96 19.73
C GLN A 272 -10.82 11.85 19.29
N SER A 273 -11.10 12.95 18.58
CA SER A 273 -10.09 13.97 18.32
C SER A 273 -9.86 14.82 19.57
N SER A 274 -8.59 15.03 19.94
CA SER A 274 -8.27 15.85 21.10
C SER A 274 -8.32 17.34 20.75
N SER A 275 -8.96 18.13 21.61
CA SER A 275 -8.99 19.60 21.53
C SER A 275 -7.63 20.30 21.72
N GLN A 276 -6.52 19.56 21.69
CA GLN A 276 -5.18 19.98 22.13
C GLN A 276 -4.07 19.62 21.12
N GLY A 277 -4.39 19.32 19.85
CA GLY A 277 -3.36 19.30 18.81
C GLY A 277 -2.60 20.65 18.79
N PRO A 278 -1.26 20.67 18.80
CA PRO A 278 -0.50 21.82 19.30
C PRO A 278 -0.56 23.12 18.46
N PHE A 279 -1.19 23.15 17.28
CA PHE A 279 -0.99 24.25 16.32
C PHE A 279 -2.19 24.66 15.43
N ARG A 280 -3.43 24.71 15.94
CA ARG A 280 -4.51 25.46 15.25
C ARG A 280 -4.75 26.84 15.88
N PRO A 281 -4.42 27.96 15.20
CA PRO A 281 -4.90 29.26 15.63
C PRO A 281 -6.33 29.44 15.12
N TRP A 282 -7.31 29.37 16.04
CA TRP A 282 -8.66 29.98 15.91
C TRP A 282 -9.70 29.27 14.99
N GLU A 283 -10.56 28.39 15.54
CA GLU A 283 -12.01 28.61 15.79
C GLU A 283 -12.70 27.36 16.40
N SER A 284 -13.46 27.61 17.48
CA SER A 284 -14.56 26.87 18.11
C SER A 284 -14.45 25.36 18.43
N SER A 285 -14.35 25.03 19.73
CA SER A 285 -15.09 23.94 20.40
C SER A 285 -15.24 22.62 19.61
N TYR A 286 -14.17 21.83 19.51
CA TYR A 286 -14.25 20.46 19.01
C TYR A 286 -14.37 19.49 20.20
N GLY A 287 -15.50 18.76 20.25
CA GLY A 287 -15.70 17.58 21.09
C GLY A 287 -15.44 16.31 20.28
N THR A 288 -15.81 15.15 20.82
CA THR A 288 -15.87 13.90 20.05
C THR A 288 -16.67 14.10 18.76
N THR A 289 -16.11 13.72 17.61
CA THR A 289 -16.78 13.80 16.31
C THR A 289 -17.14 12.39 15.86
N THR A 290 -18.40 12.19 15.46
CA THR A 290 -18.82 10.94 14.81
C THR A 290 -18.69 11.02 13.29
N ASP A 291 -18.10 12.11 12.77
CA ASP A 291 -17.84 12.26 11.34
C ASP A 291 -16.63 11.43 10.93
N THR A 292 -16.90 10.29 10.31
CA THR A 292 -15.89 9.34 9.86
C THR A 292 -15.09 9.86 8.67
N SER A 293 -15.54 10.92 8.00
CA SER A 293 -14.79 11.58 6.92
C SER A 293 -13.77 12.59 7.44
N ASP A 294 -13.78 12.88 8.73
CA ASP A 294 -12.79 13.75 9.37
C ASP A 294 -11.47 12.99 9.57
N VAL A 295 -10.56 13.21 8.62
CA VAL A 295 -9.20 12.66 8.64
C VAL A 295 -8.15 13.70 9.06
N ASP A 296 -8.55 14.79 9.74
CA ASP A 296 -7.63 15.84 10.18
C ASP A 296 -6.55 15.26 11.10
N ASP A 297 -5.34 15.81 10.98
CA ASP A 297 -4.17 15.34 11.72
C ASP A 297 -3.93 16.16 12.98
N ASP A 298 -4.31 15.61 14.12
CA ASP A 298 -4.12 16.20 15.44
C ASP A 298 -2.79 15.83 16.11
N ASN A 299 -1.96 15.01 15.45
CA ASN A 299 -0.62 14.64 15.90
C ASN A 299 0.49 15.28 15.03
N GLY A 300 0.41 15.10 13.71
CA GLY A 300 1.36 15.59 12.71
C GLY A 300 2.21 14.52 12.03
N HIS A 301 2.30 13.32 12.61
CA HIS A 301 3.06 12.20 12.05
C HIS A 301 2.54 11.77 10.67
N GLY A 302 1.22 11.57 10.52
CA GLY A 302 0.59 11.17 9.26
C GLY A 302 0.78 12.19 8.14
N THR A 303 0.69 13.48 8.46
CA THR A 303 1.03 14.58 7.55
C THR A 303 2.48 14.50 7.09
N HIS A 304 3.40 14.24 8.02
CA HIS A 304 4.82 14.11 7.70
C HIS A 304 5.08 12.90 6.78
N VAL A 305 4.52 11.73 7.10
CA VAL A 305 4.60 10.49 6.32
C VAL A 305 4.02 10.66 4.91
N ALA A 306 2.80 11.19 4.80
CA ALA A 306 2.15 11.49 3.52
C ALA A 306 2.98 12.49 2.69
N GLY A 307 3.60 13.47 3.34
CA GLY A 307 4.48 14.44 2.71
C GLY A 307 5.72 13.81 2.08
N ILE A 308 6.29 12.75 2.68
CA ILE A 308 7.46 12.04 2.10
C ILE A 308 7.04 11.33 0.81
N ILE A 309 5.87 10.67 0.83
CA ILE A 309 5.30 10.05 -0.38
C ILE A 309 5.05 11.12 -1.46
N ALA A 310 4.44 12.25 -1.10
CA ALA A 310 4.12 13.32 -2.04
C ALA A 310 5.37 13.97 -2.66
N GLN A 311 6.43 14.17 -1.87
CA GLN A 311 7.73 14.67 -2.34
C GLN A 311 8.45 13.68 -3.26
N GLY A 312 8.33 12.38 -2.97
CA GLY A 312 8.97 11.29 -3.73
C GLY A 312 8.19 10.81 -4.97
N THR A 313 7.04 11.42 -5.30
CA THR A 313 6.15 10.92 -6.35
C THR A 313 5.54 12.00 -7.25
N SER A 314 5.22 11.63 -8.49
CA SER A 314 4.44 12.47 -9.41
C SER A 314 2.99 12.65 -8.95
N SER A 315 2.29 13.69 -9.45
CA SER A 315 0.87 13.97 -9.16
C SER A 315 -0.13 12.90 -9.63
N ASN A 316 0.33 11.88 -10.36
CA ASN A 316 -0.45 10.69 -10.69
C ASN A 316 -0.59 9.74 -9.48
N VAL A 317 0.24 9.88 -8.46
CA VAL A 317 0.06 9.16 -7.20
C VAL A 317 -0.99 9.90 -6.37
N LYS A 318 -2.04 9.16 -6.00
CA LYS A 318 -3.14 9.63 -5.17
C LYS A 318 -3.04 9.04 -3.77
N LEU A 319 -3.50 9.79 -2.78
CA LEU A 319 -3.43 9.43 -1.37
C LEU A 319 -4.82 9.09 -0.85
N MET A 320 -4.98 7.87 -0.34
CA MET A 320 -6.12 7.45 0.46
C MET A 320 -5.71 7.56 1.92
N ILE A 321 -6.32 8.47 2.67
CA ILE A 321 -5.92 8.72 4.06
C ILE A 321 -6.82 7.91 4.97
N VAL A 322 -6.22 7.03 5.76
CA VAL A 322 -6.95 6.19 6.71
C VAL A 322 -6.44 6.48 8.10
N LYS A 323 -7.15 7.32 8.87
CA LYS A 323 -6.71 7.71 10.22
C LYS A 323 -6.98 6.57 11.20
N VAL A 324 -5.95 5.92 11.70
CA VAL A 324 -6.03 4.78 12.64
C VAL A 324 -5.36 5.06 13.98
N MET A 325 -4.82 6.27 14.15
CA MET A 325 -4.14 6.71 15.37
C MET A 325 -4.65 8.07 15.83
N ASP A 326 -4.67 8.26 17.14
CA ASP A 326 -5.12 9.47 17.82
C ASP A 326 -4.05 10.59 17.86
N ALA A 327 -4.33 11.65 18.60
CA ALA A 327 -3.43 12.79 18.76
C ALA A 327 -2.08 12.44 19.41
N ASN A 328 -1.98 11.31 20.13
CA ASN A 328 -0.75 10.83 20.74
C ASN A 328 0.01 9.87 19.83
N GLY A 329 -0.50 9.59 18.62
CA GLY A 329 0.07 8.57 17.74
C GLY A 329 -0.24 7.15 18.19
N SER A 330 -1.28 6.96 18.99
CA SER A 330 -1.72 5.66 19.52
C SER A 330 -2.93 5.14 18.75
N GLY A 331 -2.97 3.85 18.47
CA GLY A 331 -4.05 3.17 17.78
C GLY A 331 -4.15 1.72 18.24
N SER A 332 -4.96 0.91 17.56
CA SER A 332 -5.11 -0.51 17.89
C SER A 332 -4.77 -1.43 16.72
N LEU A 333 -4.35 -2.65 17.05
CA LEU A 333 -4.03 -3.68 16.06
C LEU A 333 -5.27 -4.05 15.24
N GLU A 334 -6.44 -4.11 15.88
CA GLU A 334 -7.70 -4.37 15.19
C GLU A 334 -8.06 -3.23 14.22
N ASP A 335 -7.86 -1.95 14.59
CA ASP A 335 -8.15 -0.83 13.68
C ASP A 335 -7.22 -0.84 12.47
N ILE A 336 -5.95 -1.20 12.67
CA ILE A 336 -5.00 -1.39 11.56
C ILE A 336 -5.43 -2.55 10.66
N ALA A 337 -5.84 -3.69 11.23
CA ALA A 337 -6.32 -4.84 10.45
C ALA A 337 -7.55 -4.47 9.60
N SER A 338 -8.52 -3.79 10.22
CA SER A 338 -9.73 -3.27 9.56
C SER A 338 -9.38 -2.25 8.46
N ALA A 339 -8.43 -1.36 8.72
CA ALA A 339 -7.95 -0.37 7.76
C ALA A 339 -7.21 -0.99 6.56
N VAL A 340 -6.42 -2.04 6.76
CA VAL A 340 -5.77 -2.79 5.67
C VAL A 340 -6.83 -3.43 4.77
N THR A 341 -7.84 -4.06 5.37
CA THR A 341 -8.96 -4.66 4.64
C THR A 341 -9.72 -3.59 3.84
N TYR A 342 -10.05 -2.46 4.47
CA TYR A 342 -10.71 -1.34 3.82
C TYR A 342 -9.90 -0.79 2.63
N ALA A 343 -8.61 -0.48 2.84
CA ALA A 343 -7.75 0.08 1.79
C ALA A 343 -7.64 -0.88 0.60
N THR A 344 -7.47 -2.17 0.87
CA THR A 344 -7.41 -3.22 -0.16
C THR A 344 -8.71 -3.28 -0.97
N GLN A 345 -9.86 -3.31 -0.31
CA GLN A 345 -11.17 -3.40 -0.97
C GLN A 345 -11.51 -2.13 -1.77
N ASN A 346 -10.96 -0.98 -1.36
CA ASN A 346 -11.18 0.31 -2.01
C ASN A 346 -10.09 0.69 -3.04
N GLY A 347 -9.28 -0.29 -3.45
CA GLY A 347 -8.39 -0.15 -4.61
C GLY A 347 -7.06 0.55 -4.31
N ALA A 348 -6.58 0.49 -3.07
CA ALA A 348 -5.19 0.82 -2.78
C ALA A 348 -4.25 -0.09 -3.57
N ASP A 349 -3.25 0.50 -4.21
CA ASP A 349 -2.19 -0.22 -4.90
C ASP A 349 -1.00 -0.49 -3.97
N ILE A 350 -0.78 0.43 -3.04
CA ILE A 350 0.26 0.41 -2.01
C ILE A 350 -0.39 0.80 -0.68
N ILE A 351 0.00 0.13 0.41
CA ILE A 351 -0.37 0.48 1.78
C ILE A 351 0.92 0.85 2.54
N ASN A 352 0.93 2.00 3.19
CA ASN A 352 2.00 2.44 4.09
C ASN A 352 1.52 2.36 5.53
N ILE A 353 2.24 1.62 6.37
CA ILE A 353 2.00 1.52 7.82
C ILE A 353 3.28 1.94 8.54
N SER A 354 3.33 3.20 8.99
CA SER A 354 4.46 3.76 9.75
C SER A 354 4.22 3.63 11.25
N ALA A 355 3.80 2.44 11.69
CA ALA A 355 3.43 2.14 13.07
C ALA A 355 3.60 0.64 13.35
N GLY A 356 3.69 0.29 14.63
CA GLY A 356 3.79 -1.10 15.07
C GLY A 356 3.67 -1.28 16.58
N ALA A 357 3.78 -2.53 16.99
CA ALA A 357 3.78 -2.95 18.38
C ALA A 357 4.76 -4.11 18.59
N GLU A 358 5.41 -4.14 19.74
CA GLU A 358 6.27 -5.23 20.19
C GLU A 358 5.52 -6.19 21.11
N GLY A 359 6.07 -7.39 21.30
CA GLY A 359 5.47 -8.41 22.16
C GLY A 359 4.14 -8.96 21.65
N VAL A 360 3.83 -8.72 20.37
CA VAL A 360 2.62 -9.26 19.73
C VAL A 360 2.93 -10.65 19.23
N TYR A 361 2.66 -11.67 20.05
CA TYR A 361 2.82 -13.05 19.60
C TYR A 361 2.04 -13.30 18.31
N SER A 362 2.59 -14.10 17.40
CA SER A 362 1.97 -14.41 16.10
C SER A 362 0.56 -14.99 16.22
N SER A 363 0.24 -15.64 17.35
CA SER A 363 -1.12 -16.08 17.69
C SER A 363 -2.09 -14.91 17.87
N TYR A 364 -1.68 -13.79 18.45
CA TYR A 364 -2.51 -12.59 18.59
C TYR A 364 -2.69 -11.90 17.24
N ALA A 365 -1.62 -11.67 16.48
CA ALA A 365 -1.73 -11.07 15.15
C ALA A 365 -2.62 -11.89 14.19
N SER A 366 -2.59 -13.22 14.32
CA SER A 366 -3.48 -14.11 13.58
C SER A 366 -4.94 -14.01 14.06
N SER A 367 -5.17 -14.14 15.37
CA SER A 367 -6.51 -14.15 15.97
C SER A 367 -7.22 -12.79 15.87
N CYS A 368 -6.46 -11.68 15.84
CA CYS A 368 -7.01 -10.33 15.69
C CYS A 368 -7.33 -9.98 14.23
N GLY A 369 -7.08 -10.88 13.28
CA GLY A 369 -7.37 -10.69 11.87
C GLY A 369 -6.31 -9.93 11.07
N LEU A 370 -5.25 -9.43 11.69
CA LEU A 370 -4.20 -8.68 11.00
C LEU A 370 -3.47 -9.53 9.94
N GLU A 371 -3.01 -10.73 10.30
CA GLU A 371 -2.35 -11.64 9.34
C GLU A 371 -3.27 -11.97 8.15
N SER A 372 -4.56 -12.19 8.41
CA SER A 372 -5.56 -12.45 7.38
C SER A 372 -5.76 -11.25 6.46
N ALA A 373 -5.83 -10.03 7.02
CA ALA A 373 -5.93 -8.79 6.25
C ALA A 373 -4.69 -8.57 5.36
N LEU A 374 -3.48 -8.75 5.92
CA LEU A 374 -2.22 -8.61 5.19
C LEU A 374 -2.05 -9.68 4.10
N ALA A 375 -2.38 -10.94 4.40
CA ALA A 375 -2.39 -12.02 3.41
C ALA A 375 -3.38 -11.74 2.27
N SER A 376 -4.56 -11.22 2.61
CA SER A 376 -5.57 -10.81 1.63
C SER A 376 -5.05 -9.69 0.73
N ALA A 377 -4.45 -8.64 1.30
CA ALA A 377 -3.84 -7.53 0.56
C ALA A 377 -2.78 -8.04 -0.43
N LYS A 378 -1.84 -8.88 0.03
CA LYS A 378 -0.81 -9.48 -0.83
C LYS A 378 -1.41 -10.32 -1.95
N SER A 379 -2.41 -11.16 -1.64
CA SER A 379 -3.09 -12.00 -2.63
C SER A 379 -3.83 -11.21 -3.73
N GLN A 380 -4.24 -9.98 -3.40
CA GLN A 380 -4.89 -9.05 -4.32
C GLN A 380 -3.89 -8.13 -5.05
N GLY A 381 -2.58 -8.35 -4.85
CA GLY A 381 -1.53 -7.62 -5.54
C GLY A 381 -1.19 -6.26 -4.94
N VAL A 382 -1.60 -6.00 -3.69
CA VAL A 382 -1.31 -4.76 -2.97
C VAL A 382 0.06 -4.86 -2.31
N PHE A 383 0.89 -3.82 -2.49
CA PHE A 383 2.22 -3.75 -1.88
C PHE A 383 2.12 -3.07 -0.51
N THR A 384 2.44 -3.78 0.58
CA THR A 384 2.33 -3.23 1.94
C THR A 384 3.70 -2.98 2.54
N ALA A 385 4.07 -1.72 2.76
CA ALA A 385 5.31 -1.31 3.41
C ALA A 385 5.09 -1.01 4.89
N VAL A 386 5.97 -1.52 5.76
CA VAL A 386 5.85 -1.42 7.22
C VAL A 386 7.17 -1.00 7.87
N ALA A 387 7.11 -0.12 8.87
CA ALA A 387 8.26 0.29 9.67
C ALA A 387 8.81 -0.88 10.52
N SER A 388 10.13 -1.03 10.60
CA SER A 388 10.73 -2.13 11.39
C SER A 388 10.65 -1.93 12.91
N GLY A 389 10.54 -0.69 13.39
CA GLY A 389 10.62 -0.32 14.82
C GLY A 389 11.88 0.49 15.15
N ASN A 390 11.90 1.12 16.33
CA ASN A 390 12.90 2.11 16.77
C ASN A 390 13.63 1.73 18.08
N GLU A 391 13.67 0.46 18.43
CA GLU A 391 14.16 -0.06 19.72
C GLU A 391 15.58 -0.64 19.64
N SER A 392 16.20 -0.65 18.45
CA SER A 392 17.48 -1.33 18.18
C SER A 392 17.43 -2.83 18.44
N GLU A 393 16.27 -3.46 18.24
CA GLU A 393 16.05 -4.89 18.52
C GLU A 393 15.95 -5.73 17.23
N ASP A 394 16.06 -7.05 17.42
CA ASP A 394 15.75 -8.02 16.38
C ASP A 394 14.22 -8.16 16.26
N ILE A 395 13.68 -7.89 15.06
CA ILE A 395 12.24 -7.84 14.76
C ILE A 395 11.53 -9.12 15.21
N GLU A 396 12.18 -10.27 15.05
CA GLU A 396 11.61 -11.56 15.38
C GLU A 396 11.65 -11.87 16.86
N ASP A 397 12.77 -11.55 17.54
CA ASP A 397 12.89 -11.74 18.98
C ASP A 397 11.95 -10.82 19.78
N ALA A 398 11.75 -9.59 19.29
CA ALA A 398 10.83 -8.60 19.85
C ALA A 398 9.37 -8.81 19.45
N TYR A 399 9.08 -9.70 18.49
CA TYR A 399 7.74 -9.91 17.91
C TYR A 399 7.10 -8.60 17.43
N CYS A 400 7.86 -7.78 16.68
CA CYS A 400 7.36 -6.50 16.16
C CYS A 400 6.32 -6.74 15.06
N TYR A 401 5.04 -6.44 15.27
CA TYR A 401 4.00 -6.51 14.25
C TYR A 401 3.53 -5.11 13.81
N PRO A 402 3.25 -4.88 12.51
CA PRO A 402 3.21 -5.86 11.42
C PRO A 402 4.56 -6.24 10.81
N ALA A 403 5.68 -5.67 11.26
CA ALA A 403 7.01 -5.85 10.66
C ALA A 403 7.49 -7.32 10.55
N TYR A 404 7.06 -8.18 11.45
CA TYR A 404 7.37 -9.62 11.46
C TYR A 404 6.48 -10.45 10.51
N SER A 405 5.44 -9.85 9.93
CA SER A 405 4.55 -10.57 9.01
C SER A 405 5.25 -10.93 7.70
N SER A 406 5.12 -12.18 7.25
CA SER A 406 5.65 -12.63 5.95
C SER A 406 4.88 -12.06 4.73
N TYR A 407 3.79 -11.34 4.99
CA TYR A 407 2.91 -10.75 3.97
C TYR A 407 3.22 -9.29 3.67
N VAL A 408 4.17 -8.67 4.37
CA VAL A 408 4.56 -7.26 4.18
C VAL A 408 5.99 -7.11 3.69
N TYR A 409 6.37 -5.85 3.45
CA TYR A 409 7.72 -5.43 3.12
C TYR A 409 8.27 -4.51 4.20
N THR A 410 9.22 -5.00 4.97
CA THR A 410 9.67 -4.33 6.20
C THR A 410 10.86 -3.41 5.95
N VAL A 411 10.80 -2.20 6.53
CA VAL A 411 11.69 -1.09 6.19
C VAL A 411 12.44 -0.56 7.41
N GLY A 412 13.77 -0.64 7.34
CA GLY A 412 14.69 -0.06 8.32
C GLY A 412 15.20 1.31 7.90
N SER A 413 15.87 2.01 8.81
CA SER A 413 16.33 3.39 8.61
C SER A 413 17.83 3.49 8.38
N VAL A 414 18.22 4.34 7.42
CA VAL A 414 19.59 4.85 7.28
C VAL A 414 19.66 6.38 7.38
N ASN A 415 20.82 6.88 7.77
CA ASN A 415 21.13 8.30 7.75
C ASN A 415 21.71 8.77 6.41
N SER A 416 22.01 10.07 6.30
CA SER A 416 22.53 10.68 5.06
C SER A 416 23.92 10.17 4.64
N SER A 417 24.62 9.42 5.50
CA SER A 417 25.87 8.72 5.17
C SER A 417 25.65 7.26 4.75
N LEU A 418 24.39 6.84 4.60
CA LEU A 418 23.95 5.47 4.31
C LEU A 418 24.37 4.45 5.38
N THR A 419 24.56 4.92 6.62
CA THR A 419 24.76 4.04 7.78
C THR A 419 23.41 3.78 8.42
N VAL A 420 23.16 2.54 8.85
CA VAL A 420 21.96 2.18 9.63
C VAL A 420 21.81 3.11 10.83
N SER A 421 20.60 3.64 11.02
CA SER A 421 20.29 4.50 12.16
C SER A 421 20.36 3.69 13.44
N SER A 422 20.89 4.29 14.51
CA SER A 422 21.15 3.55 15.76
C SER A 422 19.90 2.94 16.38
N TYR A 423 18.73 3.54 16.16
CA TYR A 423 17.43 3.07 16.65
C TYR A 423 16.78 2.00 15.78
N SER A 424 17.20 1.81 14.52
CA SER A 424 16.46 0.94 13.59
C SER A 424 16.48 -0.51 14.07
N ASN A 425 15.29 -1.12 14.21
CA ASN A 425 15.20 -2.57 14.37
C ASN A 425 15.74 -3.26 13.11
N TYR A 426 16.29 -4.45 13.32
CA TYR A 426 17.00 -5.27 12.34
C TYR A 426 16.47 -6.71 12.43
N GLY A 427 16.90 -7.61 11.54
CA GLY A 427 16.48 -9.01 11.63
C GLY A 427 16.27 -9.65 10.27
N SER A 428 15.86 -10.92 10.26
CA SER A 428 15.70 -11.69 9.01
C SER A 428 14.44 -11.32 8.23
N SER A 429 13.52 -10.59 8.87
CA SER A 429 12.28 -10.07 8.30
C SER A 429 12.47 -8.71 7.64
N LEU A 430 13.63 -8.05 7.85
CA LEU A 430 13.96 -6.79 7.19
C LEU A 430 14.16 -7.00 5.69
N ASP A 431 13.46 -6.24 4.84
CA ASP A 431 13.61 -6.32 3.38
C ASP A 431 14.54 -5.26 2.81
N PHE A 432 14.36 -4.01 3.23
CA PHE A 432 15.08 -2.86 2.70
C PHE A 432 15.41 -1.87 3.81
N VAL A 433 16.39 -1.03 3.55
CA VAL A 433 16.57 0.22 4.30
C VAL A 433 16.39 1.42 3.40
N THR A 434 15.83 2.49 3.95
CA THR A 434 15.63 3.77 3.24
C THR A 434 15.95 4.95 4.17
N PRO A 435 16.04 6.18 3.63
CA PRO A 435 16.28 7.38 4.43
C PRO A 435 15.27 7.55 5.57
N GLY A 436 15.73 7.51 6.83
CA GLY A 436 14.85 7.70 8.00
C GLY A 436 15.39 8.64 9.08
N GLU A 437 16.64 9.12 8.96
CA GLU A 437 17.23 10.07 9.91
C GLU A 437 17.27 11.49 9.38
N ASN A 438 16.79 12.45 10.19
CA ASN A 438 16.71 13.87 9.86
C ASN A 438 15.97 14.14 8.53
N ILE A 439 14.78 13.56 8.41
CA ILE A 439 13.94 13.66 7.21
C ILE A 439 13.02 14.86 7.34
N THR A 440 13.05 15.76 6.36
CA THR A 440 12.19 16.95 6.32
C THR A 440 10.94 16.71 5.48
N SER A 441 9.76 16.94 6.04
CA SER A 441 8.49 16.77 5.33
C SER A 441 7.41 17.75 5.80
N ALA A 442 6.21 17.64 5.21
CA ALA A 442 5.06 18.49 5.47
C ALA A 442 4.76 18.57 6.98
N SER A 443 4.39 19.76 7.43
CA SER A 443 3.98 20.05 8.81
C SER A 443 2.53 20.52 8.84
N THR A 444 1.83 20.19 9.92
CA THR A 444 0.48 20.67 10.22
C THR A 444 0.44 22.15 10.60
N THR A 445 1.60 22.79 10.82
CA THR A 445 1.70 24.17 11.33
C THR A 445 1.42 25.26 10.29
N GLY A 446 1.25 24.90 9.01
CA GLY A 446 0.87 25.85 7.97
C GLY A 446 0.93 25.25 6.56
N THR A 447 0.29 25.92 5.60
CA THR A 447 0.07 25.43 4.23
C THR A 447 1.35 25.19 3.41
N SER A 448 2.49 25.71 3.85
CA SER A 448 3.81 25.52 3.21
C SER A 448 4.89 25.22 4.26
N ALA A 449 4.49 24.73 5.44
CA ALA A 449 5.38 24.52 6.57
C ALA A 449 5.99 23.12 6.55
N TYR A 450 7.26 23.02 6.95
CA TYR A 450 7.98 21.75 7.01
C TYR A 450 8.53 21.52 8.43
N VAL A 451 8.64 20.26 8.82
CA VAL A 451 9.22 19.79 10.09
C VAL A 451 10.18 18.63 9.81
N THR A 452 11.12 18.37 10.72
CA THR A 452 12.13 17.31 10.56
C THR A 452 12.00 16.26 11.66
N TYR A 453 11.75 15.02 11.26
CA TYR A 453 11.64 13.85 12.14
C TYR A 453 12.68 12.77 11.83
N SER A 454 12.90 11.88 12.80
CA SER A 454 13.72 10.68 12.64
C SER A 454 12.98 9.44 13.12
N GLY A 455 13.05 8.36 12.35
CA GLY A 455 12.43 7.07 12.67
C GLY A 455 12.30 6.16 11.45
N THR A 456 12.11 4.86 11.69
CA THR A 456 11.72 3.92 10.62
C THR A 456 10.35 4.27 10.02
N SER A 457 9.52 5.01 10.75
CA SER A 457 8.32 5.67 10.25
C SER A 457 8.55 6.66 9.11
N MET A 458 9.72 7.30 9.04
CA MET A 458 10.11 8.18 7.93
C MET A 458 10.79 7.40 6.80
N ALA A 459 11.42 6.26 7.12
CA ALA A 459 11.99 5.35 6.13
C ALA A 459 10.90 4.68 5.28
N THR A 460 9.87 4.13 5.92
CA THR A 460 8.74 3.43 5.28
C THR A 460 8.10 4.17 4.09
N PRO A 461 7.72 5.45 4.18
CA PRO A 461 7.11 6.18 3.07
C PRO A 461 8.03 6.38 1.87
N TYR A 462 9.36 6.31 2.03
CA TYR A 462 10.27 6.27 0.89
C TYR A 462 10.18 4.98 0.09
N LEU A 463 10.01 3.83 0.75
CA LEU A 463 9.76 2.57 0.04
C LEU A 463 8.38 2.59 -0.63
N SER A 464 7.36 3.10 0.07
CA SER A 464 6.01 3.31 -0.49
C SER A 464 6.05 4.20 -1.74
N ALA A 465 6.82 5.30 -1.71
CA ALA A 465 7.04 6.18 -2.85
C ALA A 465 7.75 5.44 -4.00
N ALA A 466 8.80 4.67 -3.70
CA ALA A 466 9.52 3.89 -4.71
C ALA A 466 8.61 2.84 -5.38
N ALA A 467 7.82 2.11 -4.60
CA ALA A 467 6.83 1.15 -5.09
C ALA A 467 5.77 1.83 -5.96
N ALA A 468 5.24 2.97 -5.53
CA ALA A 468 4.26 3.76 -6.28
C ALA A 468 4.84 4.27 -7.62
N MET A 469 6.10 4.70 -7.63
CA MET A 469 6.78 5.16 -8.84
C MET A 469 7.08 4.01 -9.81
N GLU A 470 7.54 2.86 -9.32
CA GLU A 470 7.74 1.65 -10.13
C GLU A 470 6.41 1.25 -10.80
N LYS A 471 5.33 1.16 -10.03
CA LYS A 471 3.99 0.87 -10.56
C LYS A 471 3.51 1.93 -11.55
N THR A 472 3.73 3.21 -11.26
CA THR A 472 3.37 4.33 -12.16
C THR A 472 4.07 4.21 -13.52
N LEU A 473 5.35 3.84 -13.53
CA LEU A 473 6.18 3.75 -14.75
C LEU A 473 5.90 2.48 -15.56
N TYR A 474 5.67 1.35 -14.89
CA TYR A 474 5.68 0.04 -15.54
C TYR A 474 4.37 -0.75 -15.45
N GLY A 475 3.50 -0.48 -14.47
CA GLY A 475 2.26 -1.25 -14.26
C GLY A 475 1.30 -1.21 -15.45
N ALA A 476 1.25 -0.11 -16.21
CA ALA A 476 0.40 -0.03 -17.41
C ALA A 476 0.90 -0.88 -18.60
N LEU A 477 2.09 -1.48 -18.49
CA LEU A 477 2.68 -2.32 -19.52
C LEU A 477 2.18 -3.77 -19.45
N ASP A 478 1.79 -4.23 -18.26
CA ASP A 478 1.27 -5.57 -18.01
C ASP A 478 0.11 -5.53 -17.01
N GLU A 479 -1.06 -6.03 -17.40
CA GLU A 479 -2.24 -6.03 -16.54
C GLU A 479 -2.13 -7.03 -15.38
N SER A 480 -1.12 -7.91 -15.37
CA SER A 480 -0.79 -8.77 -14.22
C SER A 480 0.30 -8.21 -13.32
N TYR A 481 0.77 -6.97 -13.55
CA TYR A 481 1.84 -6.38 -12.76
C TYR A 481 1.38 -6.12 -11.34
N ASP A 482 1.94 -6.85 -10.39
CA ASP A 482 1.52 -6.88 -8.99
C ASP A 482 2.66 -6.53 -8.04
N GLN A 483 2.42 -6.71 -6.75
CA GLN A 483 3.37 -6.45 -5.69
C GLN A 483 4.69 -7.26 -5.82
N ASP A 484 4.67 -8.49 -6.36
CA ASP A 484 5.86 -9.36 -6.42
C ASP A 484 6.81 -8.82 -7.50
N ASP A 485 6.22 -8.33 -8.61
CA ASP A 485 6.96 -7.65 -9.67
C ASP A 485 7.59 -6.34 -9.17
N ILE A 486 6.86 -5.56 -8.36
CA ILE A 486 7.38 -4.34 -7.73
C ILE A 486 8.55 -4.68 -6.81
N TYR A 487 8.37 -5.64 -5.89
CA TYR A 487 9.41 -6.07 -4.96
C TYR A 487 10.67 -6.54 -5.69
N ALA A 488 10.51 -7.40 -6.70
CA ALA A 488 11.62 -7.89 -7.51
C ALA A 488 12.35 -6.76 -8.24
N ALA A 489 11.61 -5.75 -8.73
CA ALA A 489 12.19 -4.58 -9.37
C ALA A 489 12.98 -3.72 -8.38
N LEU A 490 12.39 -3.38 -7.24
CA LEU A 490 13.03 -2.59 -6.18
C LEU A 490 14.31 -3.27 -5.67
N LYS A 491 14.24 -4.57 -5.36
CA LYS A 491 15.41 -5.38 -5.00
C LYS A 491 16.49 -5.38 -6.07
N SER A 492 16.12 -5.39 -7.35
CA SER A 492 17.11 -5.36 -8.44
C SER A 492 17.83 -4.02 -8.57
N ILE A 493 17.23 -2.93 -8.09
CA ILE A 493 17.82 -1.58 -8.15
C ILE A 493 18.39 -1.12 -6.81
N SER A 494 18.38 -1.98 -5.79
CA SER A 494 18.97 -1.66 -4.50
C SER A 494 20.47 -1.47 -4.59
N THR A 495 20.95 -0.40 -3.95
CA THR A 495 22.35 -0.26 -3.58
C THR A 495 22.60 -1.22 -2.42
N ASP A 496 23.41 -2.25 -2.66
CA ASP A 496 23.92 -3.18 -1.65
C ASP A 496 24.77 -2.40 -0.63
N LEU A 497 24.38 -2.44 0.64
CA LEU A 497 24.99 -1.72 1.76
C LEU A 497 25.33 -2.75 2.83
N GLY A 498 26.35 -2.49 3.65
CA GLY A 498 26.78 -3.45 4.66
C GLY A 498 27.54 -4.64 4.07
N ASP A 499 27.15 -5.85 4.47
CA ASP A 499 27.75 -7.08 3.98
C ASP A 499 27.17 -7.43 2.61
N SER A 500 27.98 -8.02 1.73
CA SER A 500 27.51 -8.23 0.34
C SER A 500 26.31 -9.17 0.27
N GLY A 501 25.24 -8.68 -0.35
CA GLY A 501 24.01 -9.42 -0.59
C GLY A 501 22.95 -9.06 0.43
N TYR A 502 22.25 -10.07 0.95
CA TYR A 502 21.31 -9.84 2.03
C TYR A 502 22.06 -9.86 3.37
N ASP A 503 21.81 -8.86 4.21
CA ASP A 503 22.20 -8.89 5.62
C ASP A 503 21.06 -8.39 6.52
N VAL A 504 21.13 -8.73 7.81
CA VAL A 504 20.03 -8.46 8.76
C VAL A 504 19.90 -6.99 9.13
N TYR A 505 20.89 -6.14 8.83
CA TYR A 505 20.89 -4.71 9.19
C TYR A 505 20.49 -3.80 8.03
N TYR A 506 20.77 -4.22 6.79
CA TYR A 506 20.47 -3.47 5.58
C TYR A 506 19.42 -4.14 4.68
N GLY A 507 19.01 -5.38 4.97
CA GLY A 507 18.15 -6.17 4.11
C GLY A 507 18.83 -6.42 2.76
N TYR A 508 18.13 -6.11 1.66
CA TYR A 508 18.71 -6.08 0.31
C TYR A 508 19.38 -4.74 -0.04
N GLY A 509 19.54 -3.85 0.95
CA GLY A 509 20.06 -2.51 0.77
C GLY A 509 18.96 -1.50 0.40
N MET A 510 19.38 -0.35 -0.14
CA MET A 510 18.48 0.78 -0.40
C MET A 510 18.07 0.87 -1.87
N PRO A 511 16.77 0.70 -2.22
CA PRO A 511 16.29 0.91 -3.59
C PRO A 511 16.67 2.29 -4.12
N SER A 512 17.29 2.33 -5.31
CA SER A 512 17.64 3.60 -5.95
C SER A 512 17.39 3.55 -7.45
N PHE A 513 16.54 4.43 -7.96
CA PHE A 513 16.28 4.58 -9.38
C PHE A 513 17.53 5.04 -10.14
N LEU A 514 18.53 5.60 -9.47
CA LEU A 514 19.85 5.89 -10.06
C LEU A 514 20.56 4.60 -10.52
N ASN A 515 20.29 3.47 -9.87
CA ASN A 515 20.87 2.17 -10.23
C ASN A 515 20.20 1.51 -11.44
N THR A 516 19.05 2.00 -11.90
CA THR A 516 18.52 1.59 -13.20
C THR A 516 19.50 1.89 -14.33
N ALA A 517 20.39 2.89 -14.14
CA ALA A 517 21.50 3.19 -15.03
C ALA A 517 22.76 2.32 -14.78
N SER A 518 22.99 1.83 -13.55
CA SER A 518 24.18 1.04 -13.18
C SER A 518 24.05 -0.47 -13.51
N GLN A 519 22.83 -1.02 -13.53
CA GLN A 519 22.51 -2.37 -14.00
C GLN A 519 22.80 -2.59 -15.52
N GLU A 520 23.08 -1.54 -16.30
CA GLU A 520 23.58 -1.67 -17.68
C GLU A 520 25.10 -1.99 -17.76
N THR A 521 25.84 -1.90 -16.65
CA THR A 521 27.32 -2.02 -16.67
C THR A 521 27.86 -3.45 -16.51
N SER A 522 27.06 -4.40 -16.01
CA SER A 522 27.44 -5.83 -15.93
C SER A 522 27.15 -6.63 -17.22
N LYS A 523 26.50 -6.01 -18.21
CA LYS A 523 26.43 -6.47 -19.61
C LYS A 523 26.98 -5.39 -20.52
N GLY A 524 28.28 -5.15 -20.41
CA GLY A 524 28.97 -4.02 -21.02
C GLY A 524 28.52 -3.66 -22.43
N VAL A 525 28.07 -2.41 -22.61
CA VAL A 525 28.51 -1.43 -23.61
C VAL A 525 28.02 -0.04 -23.16
N SER A 526 28.95 0.91 -23.06
CA SER A 526 28.77 2.32 -22.68
C SER A 526 27.72 3.13 -23.48
N SER A 527 27.07 4.04 -22.76
CA SER A 527 26.33 5.26 -23.13
C SER A 527 24.88 5.13 -23.69
N SER A 528 23.94 5.72 -22.93
CA SER A 528 22.52 6.04 -23.19
C SER A 528 21.52 4.85 -23.24
N SER A 529 20.94 4.45 -22.11
CA SER A 529 20.25 3.16 -21.86
C SER A 529 18.75 3.07 -22.16
N TRP A 530 18.15 3.91 -23.00
CA TRP A 530 16.73 3.73 -23.29
C TRP A 530 16.50 2.38 -24.03
N THR A 531 15.66 1.49 -23.49
CA THR A 531 15.27 0.25 -24.20
C THR A 531 14.25 0.56 -25.30
N THR A 532 13.30 1.45 -25.01
CA THR A 532 12.41 2.04 -26.02
C THR A 532 12.24 3.54 -25.83
N LYS A 533 12.17 4.32 -26.91
CA LYS A 533 12.02 5.78 -26.85
C LYS A 533 10.96 6.24 -27.83
N THR A 534 10.19 7.25 -27.46
CA THR A 534 9.25 7.89 -28.37
C THR A 534 9.91 9.09 -29.03
N ILE A 535 10.06 9.04 -30.35
CA ILE A 535 10.69 10.10 -31.14
C ILE A 535 9.73 10.65 -32.18
N THR A 536 9.92 11.91 -32.58
CA THR A 536 9.18 12.51 -33.70
C THR A 536 10.11 12.73 -34.88
N ILE A 537 9.80 12.10 -36.01
CA ILE A 537 10.53 12.27 -37.27
C ILE A 537 9.72 13.13 -38.23
N THR A 538 10.37 14.14 -38.81
CA THR A 538 9.82 14.95 -39.89
C THR A 538 10.10 14.28 -41.23
N ALA A 539 9.06 13.86 -41.94
CA ALA A 539 9.16 13.33 -43.30
C ALA A 539 9.50 14.44 -44.31
N SER A 540 10.06 14.07 -45.47
CA SER A 540 10.50 15.00 -46.51
C SER A 540 9.43 15.97 -47.04
N ASN A 541 8.15 15.69 -46.82
CA ASN A 541 7.04 16.57 -47.18
C ASN A 541 6.53 17.42 -45.99
N GLY A 542 7.30 17.51 -44.92
CA GLY A 542 6.99 18.27 -43.71
C GLY A 542 5.93 17.63 -42.80
N ALA A 543 5.60 16.34 -42.99
CA ALA A 543 4.72 15.64 -42.05
C ALA A 543 5.49 15.14 -40.83
N LYS A 544 5.03 15.43 -39.61
CA LYS A 544 5.62 14.93 -38.37
C LYS A 544 4.97 13.61 -37.95
N LEU A 545 5.79 12.58 -37.71
CA LEU A 545 5.37 11.21 -37.39
C LEU A 545 6.03 10.76 -36.08
N LYS A 546 5.24 10.28 -35.12
CA LYS A 546 5.70 9.82 -33.81
C LYS A 546 5.94 8.31 -33.84
N TYR A 547 7.14 7.87 -33.50
CA TYR A 547 7.57 6.46 -33.47
C TYR A 547 7.99 6.06 -32.07
N LYS A 548 7.63 4.84 -31.65
CA LYS A 548 8.31 4.12 -30.56
C LYS A 548 9.46 3.34 -31.19
N ILE A 549 10.70 3.73 -30.92
CA ILE A 549 11.90 2.98 -31.30
C ILE A 549 12.28 2.03 -30.17
N THR A 550 12.85 0.88 -30.50
CA THR A 550 13.37 -0.11 -29.55
C THR A 550 14.85 -0.33 -29.85
N LYS A 551 15.72 0.05 -28.91
CA LYS A 551 17.19 0.05 -29.06
C LYS A 551 17.70 -1.35 -29.37
N ASN A 552 17.32 -2.32 -28.55
CA ASN A 552 17.84 -3.70 -28.58
C ASN A 552 17.50 -4.42 -29.89
N THR A 553 16.27 -4.27 -30.38
CA THR A 553 15.84 -4.92 -31.64
C THR A 553 16.14 -4.06 -32.88
N LYS A 554 16.59 -2.81 -32.69
CA LYS A 554 16.71 -1.78 -33.75
C LYS A 554 15.44 -1.70 -34.60
N THR A 555 14.28 -1.73 -33.94
CA THR A 555 12.97 -1.62 -34.61
C THR A 555 12.24 -0.35 -34.24
N ALA A 556 11.26 0.02 -35.07
CA ALA A 556 10.41 1.18 -34.87
C ALA A 556 8.95 0.84 -35.17
N THR A 557 8.06 1.31 -34.29
CA THR A 557 6.61 1.23 -34.46
C THR A 557 6.05 2.64 -34.62
N LEU A 558 5.36 2.91 -35.72
CA LEU A 558 4.65 4.18 -35.90
C LEU A 558 3.48 4.25 -34.91
N LYS A 559 3.52 5.17 -33.95
CA LYS A 559 2.47 5.34 -32.93
C LYS A 559 1.39 6.32 -33.37
N SER A 560 1.74 7.44 -34.00
CA SER A 560 0.75 8.42 -34.47
C SER A 560 1.27 9.38 -35.54
N VAL A 561 0.34 9.98 -36.29
CA VAL A 561 0.62 11.15 -37.15
C VAL A 561 0.33 12.43 -36.37
N VAL A 562 1.39 13.22 -36.13
CA VAL A 562 1.32 14.50 -35.39
C VAL A 562 0.79 15.60 -36.31
N THR A 563 1.49 15.88 -37.43
CA THR A 563 1.06 16.89 -38.41
C THR A 563 0.53 16.21 -39.67
N GLN A 564 -0.72 16.50 -40.04
CA GLN A 564 -1.37 15.85 -41.19
C GLN A 564 -0.99 16.54 -42.52
N LYS A 565 -0.37 15.79 -43.43
CA LYS A 565 -0.23 16.17 -44.85
C LYS A 565 -1.10 15.27 -45.72
N SER A 566 -1.41 15.73 -46.93
CA SER A 566 -2.29 15.01 -47.87
C SER A 566 -1.77 13.63 -48.27
N LYS A 567 -0.44 13.43 -48.24
CA LYS A 567 0.24 12.15 -48.48
C LYS A 567 1.17 11.87 -47.29
N ILE A 568 1.13 10.66 -46.74
CA ILE A 568 2.07 10.20 -45.72
C ILE A 568 2.82 8.98 -46.24
N THR A 569 4.13 8.95 -46.03
CA THR A 569 4.97 7.77 -46.29
C THR A 569 5.47 7.26 -44.95
N VAL A 570 5.13 6.02 -44.60
CA VAL A 570 5.80 5.26 -43.54
C VAL A 570 7.05 4.66 -44.18
N PRO A 571 8.25 5.12 -43.82
CA PRO A 571 9.48 4.69 -44.48
C PRO A 571 9.83 3.24 -44.12
N ALA A 572 10.83 2.68 -44.79
CA ALA A 572 11.34 1.35 -44.45
C ALA A 572 12.17 1.38 -43.15
N THR A 573 12.88 2.49 -42.93
CA THR A 573 13.74 2.75 -41.79
C THR A 573 13.61 4.20 -41.36
N ILE A 574 13.98 4.50 -40.13
CA ILE A 574 14.17 5.86 -39.60
C ILE A 574 15.52 5.92 -38.89
N SER A 575 16.10 7.11 -38.79
CA SER A 575 17.36 7.31 -38.06
C SER A 575 17.13 8.22 -36.87
N TYR A 576 17.73 7.87 -35.74
CA TYR A 576 17.73 8.67 -34.52
C TYR A 576 19.07 8.43 -33.82
N ASP A 577 19.75 9.53 -33.50
CA ASP A 577 21.02 9.53 -32.79
C ASP A 577 22.07 8.58 -33.43
N GLY A 578 22.32 8.75 -34.72
CA GLY A 578 23.24 7.91 -35.50
C GLY A 578 22.77 6.47 -35.78
N VAL A 579 21.75 5.96 -35.09
CA VAL A 579 21.27 4.58 -35.23
C VAL A 579 20.10 4.50 -36.21
N THR A 580 20.13 3.48 -37.09
CA THR A 580 19.05 3.19 -38.04
C THR A 580 18.10 2.11 -37.51
N TYR A 581 16.83 2.45 -37.38
CA TYR A 581 15.75 1.56 -36.91
C TYR A 581 14.90 1.07 -38.08
N LYS A 582 14.61 -0.24 -38.12
CA LYS A 582 13.68 -0.84 -39.08
C LYS A 582 12.23 -0.55 -38.66
N VAL A 583 11.45 0.11 -39.51
CA VAL A 583 10.02 0.33 -39.23
C VAL A 583 9.26 -0.97 -39.50
N THR A 584 8.95 -1.71 -38.44
CA THR A 584 8.34 -3.04 -38.51
C THR A 584 6.84 -3.02 -38.26
N ALA A 585 6.29 -1.98 -37.64
CA ALA A 585 4.86 -1.93 -37.34
C ALA A 585 4.22 -0.55 -37.53
N ILE A 586 2.93 -0.58 -37.84
CA ILE A 586 2.01 0.55 -37.64
C ILE A 586 1.16 0.21 -36.43
N GLY A 587 1.28 1.01 -35.37
CA GLY A 587 0.61 0.80 -34.09
C GLY A 587 -0.92 0.92 -34.16
N ALA A 588 -1.58 0.51 -33.08
CA ALA A 588 -3.01 0.69 -32.93
C ALA A 588 -3.39 2.18 -33.04
N LYS A 589 -4.50 2.47 -33.72
CA LYS A 589 -5.03 3.84 -33.94
C LYS A 589 -4.05 4.87 -34.56
N ALA A 590 -2.91 4.48 -35.12
CA ALA A 590 -1.87 5.43 -35.56
C ALA A 590 -2.33 6.51 -36.59
N PHE A 591 -3.29 6.16 -37.44
CA PHE A 591 -3.95 7.04 -38.41
C PHE A 591 -5.44 7.23 -38.11
N SER A 592 -5.90 6.84 -36.91
CA SER A 592 -7.31 6.92 -36.55
C SER A 592 -7.81 8.36 -36.58
N GLY A 593 -8.95 8.59 -37.23
CA GLY A 593 -9.58 9.91 -37.33
C GLY A 593 -8.80 10.95 -38.15
N LYS A 594 -7.71 10.57 -38.86
CA LYS A 594 -6.90 11.52 -39.63
C LYS A 594 -7.55 11.89 -40.96
N LYS A 595 -8.48 12.85 -40.92
CA LYS A 595 -9.32 13.29 -42.05
C LYS A 595 -8.58 14.11 -43.11
N LYS A 596 -7.34 14.60 -42.91
CA LYS A 596 -6.61 15.35 -43.96
C LYS A 596 -5.75 14.46 -44.86
N ILE A 597 -5.54 13.20 -44.49
CA ILE A 597 -4.65 12.28 -45.22
C ILE A 597 -5.43 11.59 -46.35
N LYS A 598 -4.96 11.76 -47.59
CA LYS A 598 -5.55 11.17 -48.81
C LYS A 598 -4.79 9.94 -49.30
N THR A 599 -3.47 9.91 -49.09
CA THR A 599 -2.62 8.79 -49.54
C THR A 599 -1.68 8.34 -48.43
N VAL A 600 -1.57 7.02 -48.21
CA VAL A 600 -0.57 6.40 -47.34
C VAL A 600 0.28 5.42 -48.12
N VAL A 601 1.61 5.52 -47.98
CA VAL A 601 2.56 4.54 -48.52
C VAL A 601 3.21 3.82 -47.34
N ILE A 602 3.05 2.51 -47.24
CA ILE A 602 3.60 1.68 -46.16
C ILE A 602 4.93 1.07 -46.60
N GLY A 603 5.97 1.21 -45.78
CA GLY A 603 7.34 0.78 -46.05
C GLY A 603 7.50 -0.74 -46.25
N LYS A 604 8.65 -1.14 -46.79
CA LYS A 604 8.94 -2.55 -47.15
C LYS A 604 9.17 -3.48 -45.94
N ASN A 605 9.50 -2.91 -44.78
CA ASN A 605 9.86 -3.67 -43.57
C ASN A 605 8.67 -3.92 -42.63
N VAL A 606 7.50 -3.33 -42.90
CA VAL A 606 6.34 -3.44 -42.02
C VAL A 606 5.77 -4.86 -42.06
N THR A 607 5.75 -5.53 -40.91
CA THR A 607 5.20 -6.87 -40.71
C THR A 607 3.79 -6.83 -40.11
N THR A 608 3.46 -5.78 -39.33
CA THR A 608 2.18 -5.68 -38.61
C THR A 608 1.46 -4.34 -38.81
N ILE A 609 0.14 -4.41 -38.99
CA ILE A 609 -0.76 -3.24 -38.93
C ILE A 609 -1.74 -3.44 -37.76
N GLY A 610 -1.71 -2.52 -36.79
CA GLY A 610 -2.40 -2.63 -35.50
C GLY A 610 -3.91 -2.42 -35.53
N LYS A 611 -4.56 -2.72 -34.40
CA LYS A 611 -6.03 -2.63 -34.21
C LYS A 611 -6.49 -1.20 -34.52
N LYS A 612 -7.51 -1.05 -35.35
CA LYS A 612 -8.06 0.26 -35.73
C LYS A 612 -7.02 1.26 -36.30
N ALA A 613 -5.89 0.79 -36.86
CA ALA A 613 -4.80 1.66 -37.31
C ALA A 613 -5.23 2.81 -38.23
N PHE A 614 -6.16 2.58 -39.17
CA PHE A 614 -6.73 3.60 -40.07
C PHE A 614 -8.22 3.84 -39.81
N TYR A 615 -8.71 3.57 -38.60
CA TYR A 615 -10.12 3.69 -38.28
C TYR A 615 -10.63 5.11 -38.51
N ASN A 616 -11.78 5.25 -39.17
CA ASN A 616 -12.41 6.56 -39.41
C ASN A 616 -11.52 7.57 -40.18
N ALA A 617 -10.52 7.11 -40.95
CA ALA A 617 -9.75 7.95 -41.86
C ALA A 617 -10.55 8.20 -43.16
N THR A 618 -11.64 8.98 -43.04
CA THR A 618 -12.71 9.08 -44.06
C THR A 618 -12.29 9.67 -45.40
N ASN A 619 -11.15 10.38 -45.47
CA ASN A 619 -10.61 10.96 -46.71
C ASN A 619 -9.47 10.14 -47.33
N LEU A 620 -9.09 9.01 -46.73
CA LEU A 620 -8.04 8.14 -47.24
C LEU A 620 -8.49 7.45 -48.53
N LYS A 621 -7.88 7.81 -49.66
CA LYS A 621 -8.22 7.30 -51.01
C LYS A 621 -7.27 6.21 -51.47
N THR A 622 -5.99 6.30 -51.12
CA THR A 622 -4.96 5.43 -51.68
C THR A 622 -4.07 4.89 -50.58
N ILE A 623 -3.93 3.56 -50.49
CA ILE A 623 -2.97 2.89 -49.60
C ILE A 623 -2.04 2.04 -50.46
N LYS A 624 -0.73 2.29 -50.41
CA LYS A 624 0.27 1.49 -51.15
C LYS A 624 1.10 0.68 -50.16
N ILE A 625 0.88 -0.64 -50.11
CA ILE A 625 1.63 -1.54 -49.22
C ILE A 625 2.89 -2.02 -49.94
N LYS A 626 4.06 -1.53 -49.52
CA LYS A 626 5.32 -1.97 -50.11
C LYS A 626 5.85 -3.26 -49.52
N SER A 627 5.54 -3.57 -48.27
CA SER A 627 6.01 -4.77 -47.58
C SER A 627 5.62 -6.05 -48.29
N LYS A 628 6.58 -6.97 -48.42
CA LYS A 628 6.37 -8.37 -48.84
C LYS A 628 6.35 -9.33 -47.64
N ASN A 629 6.50 -8.81 -46.42
CA ASN A 629 6.66 -9.55 -45.17
C ASN A 629 5.54 -9.27 -44.15
N LEU A 630 4.41 -8.72 -44.60
CA LEU A 630 3.23 -8.51 -43.75
C LEU A 630 2.70 -9.86 -43.24
N THR A 631 2.74 -10.06 -41.93
CA THR A 631 2.27 -11.26 -41.23
C THR A 631 0.90 -11.03 -40.60
N SER A 632 0.59 -9.81 -40.17
CA SER A 632 -0.64 -9.51 -39.41
C SER A 632 -1.26 -8.16 -39.77
N VAL A 633 -2.59 -8.16 -39.91
CA VAL A 633 -3.42 -6.95 -39.96
C VAL A 633 -4.56 -7.16 -38.97
N LYS A 634 -4.55 -6.39 -37.89
CA LYS A 634 -5.43 -6.60 -36.74
C LYS A 634 -6.85 -6.06 -36.99
N THR A 635 -7.78 -6.50 -36.16
CA THR A 635 -9.22 -6.24 -36.29
C THR A 635 -9.54 -4.75 -36.45
N GLY A 636 -10.39 -4.44 -37.42
CA GLY A 636 -10.86 -3.08 -37.69
C GLY A 636 -9.80 -2.10 -38.20
N ALA A 637 -8.59 -2.57 -38.58
CA ALA A 637 -7.51 -1.71 -39.08
C ALA A 637 -7.94 -0.76 -40.20
N PHE A 638 -8.89 -1.16 -41.06
CA PHE A 638 -9.40 -0.37 -42.18
C PHE A 638 -10.93 -0.15 -42.10
N LYS A 639 -11.52 -0.18 -40.90
CA LYS A 639 -12.95 0.07 -40.69
C LYS A 639 -13.25 1.58 -40.78
N LYS A 640 -14.37 1.96 -41.41
CA LYS A 640 -14.77 3.37 -41.66
C LYS A 640 -13.76 4.21 -42.48
N ILE A 641 -12.97 3.59 -43.37
CA ILE A 641 -12.24 4.34 -44.41
C ILE A 641 -13.16 4.63 -45.61
N LYS A 642 -12.74 5.52 -46.52
CA LYS A 642 -13.53 5.86 -47.72
C LYS A 642 -13.89 4.62 -48.53
N GLU A 643 -15.16 4.45 -48.88
CA GLU A 643 -15.63 3.26 -49.62
C GLU A 643 -14.91 3.06 -50.96
N ALA A 644 -14.57 4.15 -51.66
CA ALA A 644 -13.88 4.12 -52.94
C ALA A 644 -12.33 4.03 -52.82
N ALA A 645 -11.79 3.75 -51.63
CA ALA A 645 -10.35 3.66 -51.44
C ALA A 645 -9.75 2.51 -52.27
N THR A 646 -8.53 2.71 -52.77
CA THR A 646 -7.74 1.69 -53.48
C THR A 646 -6.53 1.27 -52.66
N ILE A 647 -6.41 -0.02 -52.36
CA ILE A 647 -5.26 -0.64 -51.70
C ILE A 647 -4.41 -1.36 -52.75
N TYR A 648 -3.18 -0.88 -52.94
CA TYR A 648 -2.18 -1.47 -53.82
C TYR A 648 -1.32 -2.45 -53.03
N LEU A 649 -1.30 -3.71 -53.48
CA LEU A 649 -0.62 -4.83 -52.82
C LEU A 649 0.54 -5.35 -53.70
N PRO A 650 1.64 -5.86 -53.13
CA PRO A 650 2.69 -6.49 -53.92
C PRO A 650 2.15 -7.64 -54.77
N SER A 651 2.49 -7.66 -56.05
CA SER A 651 2.03 -8.67 -57.01
C SER A 651 2.22 -10.11 -56.50
N SER A 652 3.36 -10.41 -55.86
CA SER A 652 3.68 -11.73 -55.31
C SER A 652 2.92 -12.12 -54.04
N LYS A 653 2.29 -11.16 -53.32
CA LYS A 653 1.54 -11.42 -52.08
C LYS A 653 0.05 -11.04 -52.19
N TYR A 654 -0.40 -10.69 -53.39
CA TYR A 654 -1.73 -10.11 -53.66
C TYR A 654 -2.87 -10.93 -53.06
N LYS A 655 -2.95 -12.24 -53.35
CA LYS A 655 -4.05 -13.11 -52.87
C LYS A 655 -4.09 -13.18 -51.33
N LYS A 656 -2.94 -13.43 -50.69
CA LYS A 656 -2.80 -13.53 -49.23
C LYS A 656 -3.22 -12.22 -48.54
N TYR A 657 -2.67 -11.09 -48.99
CA TYR A 657 -2.92 -9.80 -48.34
C TYR A 657 -4.33 -9.27 -48.59
N LYS A 658 -4.89 -9.49 -49.79
CA LYS A 658 -6.28 -9.15 -50.08
C LYS A 658 -7.22 -9.87 -49.11
N THR A 659 -7.03 -11.16 -48.90
CA THR A 659 -7.84 -11.98 -47.98
C THR A 659 -7.71 -11.50 -46.54
N MET A 660 -6.47 -11.27 -46.08
CA MET A 660 -6.18 -10.77 -44.74
C MET A 660 -6.82 -9.40 -44.47
N ILE A 661 -6.67 -8.45 -45.40
CA ILE A 661 -7.15 -7.08 -45.23
C ILE A 661 -8.68 -7.00 -45.33
N LYS A 662 -9.32 -7.82 -46.18
CA LYS A 662 -10.79 -7.86 -46.31
C LYS A 662 -11.49 -8.11 -44.97
N LYS A 663 -10.90 -8.91 -44.08
CA LYS A 663 -11.45 -9.20 -42.74
C LYS A 663 -11.41 -8.00 -41.78
N THR A 664 -10.73 -6.91 -42.16
CA THR A 664 -10.42 -5.78 -41.27
C THR A 664 -11.10 -4.47 -41.69
N THR A 665 -11.94 -4.52 -42.72
CA THR A 665 -12.72 -3.40 -43.22
C THR A 665 -14.21 -3.68 -43.17
N SER A 666 -15.02 -2.62 -43.08
CA SER A 666 -16.48 -2.67 -43.15
C SER A 666 -17.03 -2.36 -44.54
N SER A 667 -16.19 -1.96 -45.49
CA SER A 667 -16.62 -1.58 -46.84
C SER A 667 -16.34 -2.70 -47.84
N THR A 668 -17.39 -3.11 -48.57
CA THR A 668 -17.29 -4.05 -49.69
C THR A 668 -16.76 -3.41 -50.97
N LYS A 669 -16.73 -2.07 -51.05
CA LYS A 669 -16.39 -1.31 -52.28
C LYS A 669 -14.90 -0.96 -52.41
N ILE A 670 -14.06 -1.31 -51.44
CA ILE A 670 -12.61 -1.07 -51.49
C ILE A 670 -12.00 -1.82 -52.67
N LYS A 671 -11.25 -1.09 -53.51
CA LYS A 671 -10.56 -1.66 -54.67
C LYS A 671 -9.20 -2.20 -54.27
N TYR A 672 -8.84 -3.38 -54.75
CA TYR A 672 -7.51 -3.98 -54.52
C TYR A 672 -6.77 -4.13 -55.84
N LYS A 673 -5.64 -3.44 -56.00
CA LYS A 673 -4.82 -3.51 -57.23
C LYS A 673 -3.46 -4.14 -56.94
N LYS A 674 -2.92 -4.85 -57.93
CA LYS A 674 -1.51 -5.23 -57.92
C LYS A 674 -0.67 -3.98 -58.10
N ARG A 675 0.48 -3.94 -57.44
CA ARG A 675 1.51 -2.93 -57.65
C ARG A 675 2.75 -3.55 -58.27
#